data_AF-A0A7X3RVC0-F1
#
_entry.id   AF-A0A7X3RVC0-F1
#
_cell.length_a   1.000
_cell.length_b   1.000
_cell.length_c   1.000
_cell.angle_alpha   90.00
_cell.angle_beta   90.00
_cell.angle_gamma   90.00
#
_symmetry.space_group_name_H-M   'P 1'
#
loop_
_entity.id
_entity.type
_entity.pdbx_description
1 polymer ?
#
loop_
_entity_poly.entity_id
_entity_poly.type
_entity_poly.pdbx_seq_one_letter_code
_entity_poly.pdbx_strand_id
1 'polypeptide(L)'
;MELRLFELEIFNNLLGTIAEEMGSVLVRAGFSPNIKERRDLSCAIFNSDGEMIAQAAHIPIHLGSMSFAARSVATENLSPGDVFILNDPFRGGTHLPDVTCVAPVFVHGKPEFLLASRAHHADIGGDTPGSMPLSTTIHEEGIIIPPTRIREEGILKETLLQEIILSTRDHEEREGDLRAQIASLDTGEKRMRELLEKYSLSKINQAASGLLDYGERLVRNAIEKIPDGDYVFTDYLEDDGAGTSNIPIQVKIEISGDAAVVDLRGSSKKVKGCLNAPLSVTTSAVLYCFQCLSGEDTPLNSGTLRPIEIRVDEDSILNARYPSAVVGGNVETSQRIVDVVFGALAEAIPETIQAASAGTMSNLAFGSPQDTPSNASYAYYETIAGGMGGRSGADGANAVHTHMTNTLNTPVEAIERELPVMVESYSVRKGSGGAGRFPGGAGIIRQYRFLEDSHVSLITERREKRPWGARGGEDGKSGRNTLVSGGEEKRLPAKCSVSVKAGEAVRIETPGGGGWGVSVPANFFTIDAHQDIAFHMRHYKRDFENPEIPCMITLPGLRQSGTRVVFNTVFIHPKHKPAGSVTEAMAQLDLYDKIYSEYSESVFQIRNKGDIDKLREGRKIGFFTLMEGADPVLNPEHLLEYQKRGVRALGLSWNNRNIYASGPESSEGLSEQGKELLRQMNALGITLDLSHLNERCFWESVELTDLIPVATHSNSRALVDHPRNLRDEQLRAISERGGVIGVVFYGKFLRKGEGCATLEDIYAHIDHIIGVCGEDHVGVGTDMDGAPINDFPEEMRHISELPALPEYLLGKGYPRAVVEKIMGENFLRIIKTNLEKVPDDIE
;
A
#
# COMPACT_ATOMS: atom_id res chain seq x y z
N MET A 1 -13.23 -24.51 -38.09
CA MET A 1 -12.36 -25.29 -37.19
C MET A 1 -11.90 -24.29 -36.15
N GLU A 2 -12.18 -24.51 -34.86
CA GLU A 2 -11.77 -23.59 -33.79
C GLU A 2 -10.25 -23.37 -33.82
N LEU A 3 -9.82 -22.13 -33.57
CA LEU A 3 -8.41 -21.80 -33.41
C LEU A 3 -7.86 -22.51 -32.18
N ARG A 4 -6.64 -23.05 -32.29
CA ARG A 4 -5.94 -23.59 -31.12
C ARG A 4 -5.48 -22.44 -30.23
N LEU A 5 -5.34 -22.69 -28.92
CA LEU A 5 -4.95 -21.66 -27.93
C LEU A 5 -3.66 -20.91 -28.31
N PHE A 6 -2.63 -21.62 -28.79
CA PHE A 6 -1.39 -20.96 -29.21
C PHE A 6 -1.58 -20.07 -30.45
N GLU A 7 -2.54 -20.39 -31.34
CA GLU A 7 -2.85 -19.54 -32.50
C GLU A 7 -3.55 -18.27 -32.04
N LEU A 8 -4.43 -18.36 -31.04
CA LEU A 8 -5.09 -17.20 -30.45
C LEU A 8 -4.06 -16.24 -29.84
N GLU A 9 -3.07 -16.78 -29.11
CA GLU A 9 -1.98 -15.98 -28.55
C GLU A 9 -1.11 -15.32 -29.63
N ILE A 10 -0.83 -16.02 -30.74
CA ILE A 10 -0.14 -15.43 -31.89
C ILE A 10 -0.93 -14.24 -32.45
N PHE A 11 -2.25 -14.35 -32.60
CA PHE A 11 -3.08 -13.25 -33.11
C PHE A 11 -3.23 -12.12 -32.10
N ASN A 12 -3.29 -12.40 -30.80
CA ASN A 12 -3.27 -11.40 -29.74
C ASN A 12 -2.04 -10.48 -29.91
N ASN A 13 -0.86 -11.08 -30.03
CA ASN A 13 0.39 -10.36 -30.23
C ASN A 13 0.44 -9.65 -31.59
N LEU A 14 0.07 -10.33 -32.69
CA LEU A 14 0.11 -9.70 -34.02
C LEU A 14 -0.78 -8.46 -34.10
N LEU A 15 -2.02 -8.53 -33.62
CA LEU A 15 -2.95 -7.39 -33.64
C LEU A 15 -2.53 -6.31 -32.64
N GLY A 16 -2.07 -6.69 -31.45
CA GLY A 16 -1.51 -5.77 -30.46
C GLY A 16 -0.32 -4.98 -31.01
N THR A 17 0.64 -5.65 -31.65
CA THR A 17 1.81 -5.00 -32.27
C THR A 17 1.42 -4.00 -33.36
N ILE A 18 0.36 -4.26 -34.13
CA ILE A 18 -0.11 -3.28 -35.13
C ILE A 18 -0.55 -1.98 -34.43
N ALA A 19 -1.33 -2.09 -33.36
CA ALA A 19 -1.75 -0.92 -32.59
C ALA A 19 -0.55 -0.20 -31.95
N GLU A 20 0.44 -0.93 -31.43
CA GLU A 20 1.66 -0.36 -30.85
C GLU A 20 2.54 0.37 -31.90
N GLU A 21 2.64 -0.18 -33.11
CA GLU A 21 3.36 0.47 -34.20
C GLU A 21 2.69 1.78 -34.63
N MET A 22 1.35 1.81 -34.69
CA MET A 22 0.59 3.05 -34.93
C MET A 22 0.92 4.10 -33.86
N GLY A 23 0.84 3.72 -32.58
CA GLY A 23 1.17 4.61 -31.45
C GLY A 23 2.62 5.11 -31.50
N SER A 24 3.56 4.23 -31.85
CA SER A 24 4.98 4.58 -31.98
C SER A 24 5.25 5.60 -33.08
N VAL A 25 4.54 5.52 -34.21
CA VAL A 25 4.60 6.53 -35.28
C VAL A 25 4.06 7.86 -34.78
N LEU A 26 2.92 7.84 -34.07
CA LEU A 26 2.33 9.05 -33.52
C LEU A 26 3.24 9.76 -32.51
N VAL A 27 3.84 9.02 -31.58
CA VAL A 27 4.81 9.59 -30.61
C VAL A 27 6.02 10.22 -31.31
N ARG A 28 6.56 9.57 -32.34
CA ARG A 28 7.77 10.04 -33.03
C ARG A 28 7.53 11.21 -33.96
N ALA A 29 6.34 11.30 -34.54
CA ALA A 29 5.97 12.34 -35.49
C ALA A 29 5.22 13.52 -34.82
N GLY A 30 4.73 13.34 -33.59
CA GLY A 30 4.05 14.37 -32.81
C GLY A 30 4.97 15.53 -32.45
N PHE A 31 4.37 16.72 -32.38
CA PHE A 31 5.06 17.96 -32.11
C PHE A 31 4.93 18.32 -30.63
N SER A 32 3.75 18.12 -30.04
CA SER A 32 3.49 18.57 -28.68
C SER A 32 4.14 17.70 -27.60
N PRO A 33 4.53 18.31 -26.47
CA PRO A 33 4.97 17.55 -25.29
C PRO A 33 3.95 16.52 -24.80
N ASN A 34 2.65 16.76 -24.98
CA ASN A 34 1.59 15.83 -24.58
C ASN A 34 1.66 14.49 -25.35
N ILE A 35 1.83 14.55 -26.66
CA ILE A 35 1.91 13.33 -27.48
C ILE A 35 3.32 12.73 -27.41
N LYS A 36 4.34 13.56 -27.55
CA LYS A 36 5.74 13.12 -27.70
C LYS A 36 6.36 12.63 -26.40
N GLU A 37 6.17 13.37 -25.31
CA GLU A 37 6.83 13.08 -24.02
C GLU A 37 5.89 12.30 -23.09
N ARG A 38 4.66 12.80 -22.88
CA ARG A 38 3.69 12.22 -21.94
C ARG A 38 2.98 10.97 -22.47
N ARG A 39 2.89 10.84 -23.80
CA ARG A 39 2.21 9.75 -24.52
C ARG A 39 0.72 9.65 -24.21
N ASP A 40 0.03 10.80 -24.16
CA ASP A 40 -1.41 10.86 -23.94
C ASP A 40 -2.20 10.56 -25.24
N LEU A 41 -2.17 9.28 -25.63
CA LEU A 41 -2.77 8.78 -26.87
C LEU A 41 -3.14 7.30 -26.74
N SER A 42 -3.96 6.77 -27.63
CA SER A 42 -4.13 5.32 -27.80
C SER A 42 -4.46 4.98 -29.25
N CYS A 43 -4.01 3.80 -29.67
CA CYS A 43 -4.35 3.23 -30.97
C CYS A 43 -5.03 1.89 -30.77
N ALA A 44 -6.02 1.60 -31.62
CA ALA A 44 -6.83 0.40 -31.49
C ALA A 44 -7.35 -0.09 -32.84
N ILE A 45 -7.68 -1.38 -32.88
CA ILE A 45 -8.23 -2.10 -34.02
C ILE A 45 -9.60 -2.62 -33.62
N PHE A 46 -10.59 -2.44 -34.50
CA PHE A 46 -11.98 -2.83 -34.28
C PHE A 46 -12.45 -3.74 -35.40
N ASN A 47 -13.45 -4.58 -35.11
CA ASN A 47 -14.21 -5.27 -36.14
C ASN A 47 -15.15 -4.28 -36.85
N SER A 48 -15.85 -4.76 -37.88
CA SER A 48 -16.82 -3.98 -38.66
C SER A 48 -18.01 -3.46 -37.84
N ASP A 49 -18.33 -4.09 -36.70
CA ASP A 49 -19.38 -3.67 -35.78
C ASP A 49 -18.90 -2.62 -34.75
N GLY A 50 -17.61 -2.25 -34.78
CA GLY A 50 -17.01 -1.29 -33.85
C GLY A 50 -16.71 -1.85 -32.47
N GLU A 51 -16.64 -3.18 -32.31
CA GLU A 51 -16.05 -3.80 -31.12
C GLU A 51 -14.52 -3.77 -31.22
N MET A 52 -13.87 -3.31 -30.16
CA MET A 52 -12.41 -3.27 -30.07
C MET A 52 -11.86 -4.68 -29.95
N ILE A 53 -10.98 -5.07 -30.86
CA ILE A 53 -10.32 -6.38 -30.89
C ILE A 53 -8.98 -6.32 -30.13
N ALA A 54 -8.22 -5.24 -30.34
CA ALA A 54 -6.91 -5.01 -29.75
C ALA A 54 -6.65 -3.51 -29.59
N GLN A 55 -5.89 -3.16 -28.54
CA GLN A 55 -5.49 -1.79 -28.24
C GLN A 55 -4.03 -1.76 -27.75
N ALA A 56 -3.29 -0.72 -28.12
CA ALA A 56 -2.02 -0.39 -27.47
C ALA A 56 -2.29 0.24 -26.10
N ALA A 57 -1.81 -0.42 -25.04
CA ALA A 57 -2.07 -0.05 -23.65
C ALA A 57 -1.38 1.27 -23.29
N HIS A 58 -2.10 2.38 -23.46
CA HIS A 58 -1.56 3.71 -23.20
C HIS A 58 -2.37 4.50 -22.19
N ILE A 59 -3.71 4.60 -22.29
CA ILE A 59 -4.54 5.37 -21.34
C ILE A 59 -5.82 4.60 -20.94
N PRO A 60 -6.08 4.35 -19.65
CA PRO A 60 -7.25 3.58 -19.17
C PRO A 60 -8.61 4.13 -19.60
N ILE A 61 -8.77 5.44 -19.70
CA ILE A 61 -10.04 6.05 -20.13
C ILE A 61 -10.44 5.67 -21.57
N HIS A 62 -9.49 5.24 -22.39
CA HIS A 62 -9.72 4.83 -23.79
C HIS A 62 -10.30 3.41 -23.93
N LEU A 63 -10.13 2.54 -22.91
CA LEU A 63 -10.51 1.12 -22.95
C LEU A 63 -11.97 0.88 -23.36
N GLY A 64 -12.91 1.58 -22.72
CA GLY A 64 -14.33 1.49 -23.06
C GLY A 64 -14.78 2.52 -24.09
N SER A 65 -14.18 3.71 -24.07
CA SER A 65 -14.72 4.88 -24.77
C SER A 65 -14.41 4.91 -26.26
N MET A 66 -13.28 4.36 -26.73
CA MET A 66 -12.96 4.37 -28.17
C MET A 66 -13.92 3.52 -29.00
N SER A 67 -14.55 2.50 -28.40
CA SER A 67 -15.58 1.69 -29.07
C SER A 67 -16.83 2.52 -29.42
N PHE A 68 -17.14 3.58 -28.66
CA PHE A 68 -18.23 4.50 -29.01
C PHE A 68 -17.88 5.34 -30.24
N ALA A 69 -16.63 5.82 -30.35
CA ALA A 69 -16.15 6.52 -31.54
C ALA A 69 -16.16 5.61 -32.78
N ALA A 70 -15.61 4.40 -32.66
CA ALA A 70 -15.58 3.42 -33.75
C ALA A 70 -17.00 3.07 -34.23
N ARG A 71 -17.94 2.79 -33.32
CA ARG A 71 -19.36 2.55 -33.67
C ARG A 71 -20.01 3.74 -34.34
N SER A 72 -19.72 4.96 -33.89
CA SER A 72 -20.29 6.16 -34.51
C SER A 72 -19.80 6.35 -35.95
N VAL A 73 -18.58 5.95 -36.27
CA VAL A 73 -18.04 5.99 -37.64
C VAL A 73 -18.51 4.78 -38.46
N ALA A 74 -18.65 3.60 -37.85
CA ALA A 74 -19.12 2.39 -38.52
C ALA A 74 -20.50 2.56 -39.19
N THR A 75 -21.34 3.45 -38.67
CA THR A 75 -22.67 3.77 -39.23
C THR A 75 -22.66 4.79 -40.36
N GLU A 76 -21.51 5.43 -40.63
CA GLU A 76 -21.37 6.40 -41.72
C GLU A 76 -21.20 5.69 -43.08
N ASN A 77 -21.31 6.44 -44.18
CA ASN A 77 -20.97 5.90 -45.49
C ASN A 77 -19.44 5.91 -45.69
N LEU A 78 -18.84 4.72 -45.70
CA LEU A 78 -17.39 4.49 -45.73
C LEU A 78 -16.90 4.14 -47.14
N SER A 79 -15.78 4.75 -47.56
CA SER A 79 -15.05 4.41 -48.79
C SER A 79 -13.58 4.05 -48.48
N PRO A 80 -12.91 3.27 -49.35
CA PRO A 80 -11.47 3.02 -49.23
C PRO A 80 -10.66 4.32 -49.24
N GLY A 81 -9.72 4.46 -48.30
CA GLY A 81 -8.86 5.65 -48.17
C GLY A 81 -9.46 6.80 -47.34
N ASP A 82 -10.71 6.65 -46.88
CA ASP A 82 -11.32 7.61 -45.98
C ASP A 82 -10.62 7.67 -44.62
N VAL A 83 -10.65 8.84 -43.99
CA VAL A 83 -10.37 9.04 -42.56
C VAL A 83 -11.43 9.96 -42.01
N PHE A 84 -12.07 9.53 -40.92
CA PHE A 84 -13.00 10.33 -40.15
C PHE A 84 -12.28 10.93 -38.94
N ILE A 85 -12.66 12.14 -38.55
CA ILE A 85 -12.22 12.82 -37.34
C ILE A 85 -13.46 13.10 -36.47
N LEU A 86 -13.32 12.98 -35.15
CA LEU A 86 -14.33 13.38 -34.17
C LEU A 86 -13.72 13.70 -32.80
N ASN A 87 -14.38 14.57 -32.05
CA ASN A 87 -14.17 14.75 -30.61
C ASN A 87 -15.49 14.97 -29.82
N ASP A 88 -16.64 15.03 -30.51
CA ASP A 88 -17.95 15.27 -29.90
C ASP A 88 -18.29 14.21 -28.84
N PRO A 89 -18.34 14.57 -27.53
CA PRO A 89 -18.57 13.63 -26.43
C PRO A 89 -19.94 12.96 -26.49
N PHE A 90 -20.91 13.60 -27.16
CA PHE A 90 -22.26 13.08 -27.32
C PHE A 90 -22.41 12.20 -28.57
N ARG A 91 -21.35 12.09 -29.39
CA ARG A 91 -21.27 11.26 -30.60
C ARG A 91 -19.99 10.42 -30.66
N GLY A 92 -19.51 9.94 -29.52
CA GLY A 92 -18.43 8.94 -29.42
C GLY A 92 -17.12 9.44 -28.83
N GLY A 93 -16.98 10.74 -28.57
CA GLY A 93 -15.86 11.32 -27.83
C GLY A 93 -15.93 11.08 -26.31
N THR A 94 -14.94 11.63 -25.61
CA THR A 94 -14.82 11.65 -24.13
C THR A 94 -14.91 13.08 -23.61
N HIS A 95 -14.06 13.95 -24.14
CA HIS A 95 -14.10 15.40 -24.02
C HIS A 95 -13.48 16.02 -25.28
N LEU A 96 -13.60 17.33 -25.48
CA LEU A 96 -13.16 17.95 -26.74
C LEU A 96 -11.65 17.84 -27.03
N PRO A 97 -10.74 17.91 -26.03
CA PRO A 97 -9.31 17.74 -26.29
C PRO A 97 -8.91 16.35 -26.83
N ASP A 98 -9.69 15.30 -26.54
CA ASP A 98 -9.42 13.96 -27.05
C ASP A 98 -9.96 13.80 -28.48
N VAL A 99 -9.12 14.12 -29.46
CA VAL A 99 -9.46 14.00 -30.88
C VAL A 99 -9.19 12.56 -31.34
N THR A 100 -10.19 11.95 -31.97
CA THR A 100 -10.13 10.59 -32.52
C THR A 100 -10.19 10.62 -34.04
N CYS A 101 -9.20 10.03 -34.70
CA CYS A 101 -9.25 9.72 -36.13
C CYS A 101 -9.53 8.22 -36.35
N VAL A 102 -10.41 7.89 -37.30
CA VAL A 102 -10.83 6.51 -37.61
C VAL A 102 -10.73 6.25 -39.12
N ALA A 103 -10.08 5.14 -39.51
CA ALA A 103 -9.94 4.72 -40.91
C ALA A 103 -10.49 3.30 -41.12
N PRO A 104 -11.30 3.06 -42.16
CA PRO A 104 -11.76 1.72 -42.51
C PRO A 104 -10.72 0.93 -43.32
N VAL A 105 -10.55 -0.35 -43.00
CA VAL A 105 -9.73 -1.28 -43.77
C VAL A 105 -10.62 -2.14 -44.66
N PHE A 106 -10.51 -1.94 -45.98
CA PHE A 106 -11.32 -2.63 -46.96
C PHE A 106 -10.72 -3.96 -47.41
N VAL A 107 -11.55 -5.02 -47.41
CA VAL A 107 -11.23 -6.34 -47.95
C VAL A 107 -12.36 -6.76 -48.89
N HIS A 108 -12.03 -7.12 -50.13
CA HIS A 108 -13.02 -7.49 -51.16
C HIS A 108 -14.21 -6.52 -51.31
N GLY A 109 -13.96 -5.21 -51.15
CA GLY A 109 -14.97 -4.16 -51.30
C GLY A 109 -15.85 -3.91 -50.06
N LYS A 110 -15.52 -4.49 -48.90
CA LYS A 110 -16.23 -4.26 -47.63
C LYS A 110 -15.30 -3.73 -46.54
N PRO A 111 -15.76 -2.84 -45.64
CA PRO A 111 -14.98 -2.39 -44.48
C PRO A 111 -15.01 -3.48 -43.39
N GLU A 112 -14.05 -4.39 -43.40
CA GLU A 112 -14.01 -5.52 -42.47
C GLU A 112 -13.44 -5.14 -41.09
N PHE A 113 -12.60 -4.10 -41.05
CA PHE A 113 -12.00 -3.60 -39.80
C PHE A 113 -12.00 -2.08 -39.79
N LEU A 114 -11.94 -1.50 -38.58
CA LEU A 114 -11.65 -0.08 -38.38
C LEU A 114 -10.36 0.06 -37.57
N LEU A 115 -9.60 1.09 -37.88
CA LEU A 115 -8.42 1.51 -37.13
C LEU A 115 -8.74 2.86 -36.50
N ALA A 116 -8.38 3.05 -35.24
CA ALA A 116 -8.52 4.35 -34.60
C ALA A 116 -7.23 4.77 -33.91
N SER A 117 -6.96 6.07 -33.97
CA SER A 117 -5.96 6.76 -33.17
C SER A 117 -6.65 7.89 -32.43
N ARG A 118 -6.50 7.93 -31.11
CA ARG A 118 -6.98 9.01 -30.26
C ARG A 118 -5.77 9.66 -29.59
N ALA A 119 -5.74 10.97 -29.54
CA ALA A 119 -4.70 11.72 -28.84
C ALA A 119 -5.30 12.95 -28.17
N HIS A 120 -4.73 13.32 -27.03
CA HIS A 120 -5.08 14.53 -26.34
C HIS A 120 -4.35 15.72 -26.99
N HIS A 121 -5.09 16.58 -27.67
CA HIS A 121 -4.56 17.82 -28.21
C HIS A 121 -4.49 18.88 -27.10
N ALA A 122 -3.34 19.54 -26.95
CA ALA A 122 -3.14 20.55 -25.91
C ALA A 122 -4.07 21.77 -26.05
N ASP A 123 -4.66 21.99 -27.23
CA ASP A 123 -5.68 23.00 -27.44
C ASP A 123 -6.59 22.60 -28.60
N ILE A 124 -7.89 22.82 -28.43
CA ILE A 124 -8.95 22.61 -29.42
C ILE A 124 -9.88 23.84 -29.51
N GLY A 125 -9.36 25.02 -29.16
CA GLY A 125 -10.08 26.29 -29.28
C GLY A 125 -10.98 26.65 -28.10
N GLY A 126 -10.75 26.08 -26.92
CA GLY A 126 -11.49 26.45 -25.72
C GLY A 126 -11.18 27.88 -25.22
N ASP A 127 -12.05 28.39 -24.35
CA ASP A 127 -11.96 29.74 -23.79
C ASP A 127 -10.64 29.98 -23.06
N THR A 128 -10.12 28.98 -22.36
CA THR A 128 -8.81 29.02 -21.71
C THR A 128 -7.79 28.13 -22.43
N PRO A 129 -6.49 28.48 -22.40
CA PRO A 129 -5.44 27.59 -22.90
C PRO A 129 -5.52 26.20 -22.29
N GLY A 130 -5.11 25.18 -23.03
CA GLY A 130 -5.30 23.78 -22.62
C GLY A 130 -6.67 23.21 -23.01
N SER A 131 -7.63 24.08 -23.37
CA SER A 131 -9.04 23.69 -23.54
C SER A 131 -9.65 23.00 -22.31
N MET A 132 -9.18 23.40 -21.12
CA MET A 132 -9.65 22.96 -19.81
C MET A 132 -10.25 24.13 -18.98
N PRO A 133 -11.26 24.86 -19.49
CA PRO A 133 -11.86 25.98 -18.76
C PRO A 133 -12.69 25.51 -17.55
N LEU A 134 -13.03 26.44 -16.67
CA LEU A 134 -14.17 26.26 -15.76
C LEU A 134 -15.48 26.50 -16.51
N SER A 135 -15.80 25.56 -17.41
CA SER A 135 -16.97 25.62 -18.28
C SER A 135 -18.26 25.27 -17.55
N THR A 136 -19.33 25.87 -18.04
CA THR A 136 -20.73 25.55 -17.75
C THR A 136 -21.50 25.05 -18.97
N THR A 137 -20.94 25.23 -20.17
CA THR A 137 -21.43 24.64 -21.42
C THR A 137 -20.29 24.09 -22.25
N ILE A 138 -20.54 23.04 -23.02
CA ILE A 138 -19.56 22.41 -23.92
C ILE A 138 -18.94 23.40 -24.91
N HIS A 139 -19.65 24.48 -25.26
CA HIS A 139 -19.17 25.50 -26.20
C HIS A 139 -18.00 26.33 -25.69
N GLU A 140 -17.80 26.39 -24.37
CA GLU A 140 -16.65 27.08 -23.77
C GLU A 140 -15.39 26.19 -23.84
N GLU A 141 -15.54 24.88 -24.05
CA GLU A 141 -14.44 23.90 -24.04
C GLU A 141 -13.70 23.80 -25.38
N GLY A 142 -14.28 24.34 -26.46
CA GLY A 142 -13.65 24.41 -27.79
C GLY A 142 -14.54 23.95 -28.93
N ILE A 143 -13.91 23.60 -30.06
CA ILE A 143 -14.65 23.17 -31.25
C ILE A 143 -15.21 21.75 -31.09
N ILE A 144 -16.46 21.58 -31.50
CA ILE A 144 -17.16 20.30 -31.48
C ILE A 144 -17.15 19.73 -32.89
N ILE A 145 -16.44 18.62 -33.06
CA ILE A 145 -16.25 17.90 -34.31
C ILE A 145 -17.09 16.62 -34.23
N PRO A 146 -18.29 16.58 -34.84
CA PRO A 146 -19.01 15.32 -35.03
C PRO A 146 -18.23 14.41 -36.00
N PRO A 147 -18.56 13.12 -36.13
CA PRO A 147 -17.98 12.24 -37.14
C PRO A 147 -17.96 12.89 -38.53
N THR A 148 -16.77 13.30 -38.99
CA THR A 148 -16.59 14.08 -40.21
C THR A 148 -15.44 13.51 -41.03
N ARG A 149 -15.59 13.33 -42.35
CA ARG A 149 -14.49 12.91 -43.22
C ARG A 149 -13.42 14.00 -43.33
N ILE A 150 -12.26 13.81 -42.71
CA ILE A 150 -11.07 14.66 -42.87
C ILE A 150 -10.26 14.25 -44.10
N ARG A 151 -10.28 12.96 -44.46
CA ARG A 151 -9.73 12.44 -45.72
C ARG A 151 -10.83 11.68 -46.46
N GLU A 152 -11.01 11.96 -47.74
CA GLU A 152 -12.02 11.33 -48.59
C GLU A 152 -11.32 10.69 -49.79
N GLU A 153 -11.47 9.37 -49.94
CA GLU A 153 -10.84 8.56 -51.00
C GLU A 153 -9.32 8.84 -51.16
N GLY A 154 -8.62 8.97 -50.03
CA GLY A 154 -7.18 9.23 -49.98
C GLY A 154 -6.77 10.70 -50.13
N ILE A 155 -7.72 11.62 -50.34
CA ILE A 155 -7.45 13.06 -50.48
C ILE A 155 -7.81 13.79 -49.18
N LEU A 156 -6.81 14.44 -48.56
CA LEU A 156 -7.01 15.23 -47.34
C LEU A 156 -7.80 16.50 -47.65
N LYS A 157 -8.82 16.80 -46.84
CA LYS A 157 -9.60 18.03 -46.93
C LYS A 157 -8.87 19.17 -46.25
N GLU A 158 -7.91 19.75 -46.96
CA GLU A 158 -7.07 20.85 -46.45
C GLU A 158 -7.90 22.01 -45.89
N THR A 159 -9.06 22.34 -46.49
CA THR A 159 -9.94 23.40 -45.96
C THR A 159 -10.46 23.08 -44.55
N LEU A 160 -10.94 21.86 -44.32
CA LEU A 160 -11.44 21.45 -43.00
C LEU A 160 -10.30 21.38 -41.97
N LEU A 161 -9.13 20.88 -42.37
CA LEU A 161 -7.95 20.90 -41.52
C LEU A 161 -7.62 22.34 -41.11
N GLN A 162 -7.55 23.27 -42.06
CA GLN A 162 -7.26 24.67 -41.78
C GLN A 162 -8.33 25.34 -40.91
N GLU A 163 -9.62 25.03 -41.07
CA GLU A 163 -10.68 25.52 -40.19
C GLU A 163 -10.49 25.07 -38.73
N ILE A 164 -10.08 23.81 -38.52
CA ILE A 164 -9.74 23.29 -37.20
C ILE A 164 -8.53 24.04 -36.65
N ILE A 165 -7.43 24.12 -37.40
CA ILE A 165 -6.19 24.77 -36.96
C ILE A 165 -6.40 26.24 -36.59
N LEU A 166 -7.13 27.00 -37.41
CA LEU A 166 -7.41 28.42 -37.16
C LEU A 166 -8.27 28.66 -35.92
N SER A 167 -8.92 27.62 -35.40
CA SER A 167 -9.71 27.70 -34.16
C SER A 167 -8.87 27.43 -32.91
N THR A 168 -7.59 27.06 -33.05
CA THR A 168 -6.72 26.62 -31.93
C THR A 168 -5.60 27.63 -31.63
N ARG A 169 -4.95 27.45 -30.49
CA ARG A 169 -3.65 28.09 -30.16
C ARG A 169 -2.48 27.25 -30.70
N ASP A 170 -1.37 27.90 -31.02
CA ASP A 170 -0.15 27.29 -31.57
C ASP A 170 -0.38 26.43 -32.83
N HIS A 171 -0.70 27.09 -33.95
CA HIS A 171 -1.14 26.42 -35.18
C HIS A 171 -0.15 25.38 -35.73
N GLU A 172 1.16 25.63 -35.63
CA GLU A 172 2.18 24.72 -36.18
C GLU A 172 2.22 23.40 -35.40
N GLU A 173 2.19 23.48 -34.07
CA GLU A 173 2.13 22.31 -33.20
C GLU A 173 0.85 21.50 -33.45
N ARG A 174 -0.30 22.18 -33.54
CA ARG A 174 -1.61 21.53 -33.76
C ARG A 174 -1.70 20.86 -35.13
N GLU A 175 -1.17 21.49 -36.18
CA GLU A 175 -1.12 20.90 -37.53
C GLU A 175 -0.21 19.67 -37.56
N GLY A 176 0.97 19.77 -36.95
CA GLY A 176 1.92 18.66 -36.82
C GLY A 176 1.29 17.45 -36.13
N ASP A 177 0.64 17.65 -34.99
CA ASP A 177 -0.03 16.59 -34.22
C ASP A 177 -1.17 15.93 -35.01
N LEU A 178 -2.04 16.70 -35.67
CA LEU A 178 -3.14 16.13 -36.47
C LEU A 178 -2.65 15.33 -37.68
N ARG A 179 -1.62 15.84 -38.38
CA ARG A 179 -1.00 15.11 -39.51
C ARG A 179 -0.32 13.84 -39.02
N ALA A 180 0.37 13.87 -37.89
CA ALA A 180 0.96 12.69 -37.26
C ALA A 180 -0.12 11.64 -36.90
N GLN A 181 -1.25 12.10 -36.37
CA GLN A 181 -2.39 11.22 -36.02
C GLN A 181 -2.98 10.54 -37.25
N ILE A 182 -3.16 11.26 -38.36
CA ILE A 182 -3.62 10.69 -39.64
C ILE A 182 -2.58 9.71 -40.20
N ALA A 183 -1.30 10.05 -40.17
CA ALA A 183 -0.22 9.18 -40.67
C ALA A 183 -0.07 7.87 -39.87
N SER A 184 -0.42 7.89 -38.57
CA SER A 184 -0.43 6.65 -37.76
C SER A 184 -1.44 5.62 -38.29
N LEU A 185 -2.58 6.07 -38.85
CA LEU A 185 -3.59 5.18 -39.43
C LEU A 185 -3.10 4.52 -40.72
N ASP A 186 -2.31 5.23 -41.54
CA ASP A 186 -1.71 4.68 -42.75
C ASP A 186 -0.75 3.51 -42.43
N THR A 187 -0.03 3.63 -41.32
CA THR A 187 0.82 2.53 -40.82
C THR A 187 -0.03 1.34 -40.40
N GLY A 188 -1.10 1.55 -39.65
CA GLY A 188 -2.04 0.50 -39.27
C GLY A 188 -2.67 -0.19 -40.48
N GLU A 189 -3.11 0.58 -41.48
CA GLU A 189 -3.72 0.03 -42.70
C GLU A 189 -2.73 -0.84 -43.46
N LYS A 190 -1.49 -0.36 -43.62
CA LYS A 190 -0.41 -1.14 -44.24
C LYS A 190 -0.19 -2.46 -43.49
N ARG A 191 -0.07 -2.45 -42.16
CA ARG A 191 0.16 -3.67 -41.38
C ARG A 191 -1.02 -4.63 -41.41
N MET A 192 -2.24 -4.12 -41.39
CA MET A 192 -3.44 -4.95 -41.57
C MET A 192 -3.46 -5.63 -42.94
N ARG A 193 -3.05 -4.94 -44.01
CA ARG A 193 -2.91 -5.52 -45.35
C ARG A 193 -1.84 -6.62 -45.38
N GLU A 194 -0.66 -6.39 -44.79
CA GLU A 194 0.39 -7.40 -44.66
C GLU A 194 -0.11 -8.66 -43.89
N LEU A 195 -0.93 -8.46 -42.85
CA LEU A 195 -1.53 -9.56 -42.10
C LEU A 195 -2.55 -10.35 -42.95
N LEU A 196 -3.37 -9.65 -43.74
CA LEU A 196 -4.37 -10.23 -44.66
C LEU A 196 -3.73 -10.98 -45.85
N GLU A 197 -2.53 -10.59 -46.29
CA GLU A 197 -1.76 -11.34 -47.29
C GLU A 197 -1.24 -12.67 -46.74
N LYS A 198 -0.90 -12.69 -45.44
CA LYS A 198 -0.35 -13.88 -44.77
C LYS A 198 -1.43 -14.85 -44.28
N TYR A 199 -2.57 -14.33 -43.82
CA TYR A 199 -3.66 -15.11 -43.26
C TYR A 199 -4.99 -14.72 -43.91
N SER A 200 -5.82 -15.71 -44.24
CA SER A 200 -7.15 -15.46 -44.78
C SER A 200 -8.01 -14.60 -43.84
N LEU A 201 -8.86 -13.73 -44.40
CA LEU A 201 -9.85 -12.94 -43.65
C LEU A 201 -10.65 -13.79 -42.64
N SER A 202 -11.12 -14.97 -43.06
CA SER A 202 -11.86 -15.88 -42.16
C SER A 202 -11.06 -16.28 -40.92
N LYS A 203 -9.73 -16.42 -41.02
CA LYS A 203 -8.87 -16.80 -39.90
C LYS A 203 -8.66 -15.63 -38.95
N ILE A 204 -8.49 -14.41 -39.48
CA ILE A 204 -8.39 -13.19 -38.68
C ILE A 204 -9.70 -12.91 -37.95
N ASN A 205 -10.86 -13.04 -38.62
CA ASN A 205 -12.17 -12.86 -37.97
C ASN A 205 -12.43 -13.91 -36.88
N GLN A 206 -12.03 -15.17 -37.10
CA GLN A 206 -12.08 -16.20 -36.04
C GLN A 206 -11.19 -15.84 -34.85
N ALA A 207 -10.00 -15.28 -35.09
CA ALA A 207 -9.12 -14.85 -34.02
C ALA A 207 -9.70 -13.66 -33.26
N ALA A 208 -10.23 -12.66 -33.97
CA ALA A 208 -10.89 -11.51 -33.37
C ALA A 208 -12.05 -11.91 -32.45
N SER A 209 -12.96 -12.76 -32.93
CA SER A 209 -14.05 -13.30 -32.10
C SER A 209 -13.51 -14.08 -30.91
N GLY A 210 -12.52 -14.96 -31.13
CA GLY A 210 -11.92 -15.75 -30.07
C GLY A 210 -11.24 -14.91 -28.98
N LEU A 211 -10.66 -13.75 -29.33
CA LEU A 211 -10.04 -12.82 -28.38
C LEU A 211 -11.08 -12.11 -27.54
N LEU A 212 -12.20 -11.69 -28.15
CA LEU A 212 -13.34 -11.11 -27.43
C LEU A 212 -13.92 -12.13 -26.44
N ASP A 213 -14.18 -13.36 -26.90
CA ASP A 213 -14.71 -14.43 -26.04
C ASP A 213 -13.72 -14.81 -24.93
N TYR A 214 -12.41 -14.70 -25.19
CA TYR A 214 -11.38 -14.93 -24.18
C TYR A 214 -11.35 -13.83 -23.11
N GLY A 215 -11.41 -12.56 -23.52
CA GLY A 215 -11.52 -11.43 -22.60
C GLY A 215 -12.76 -11.53 -21.71
N GLU A 216 -13.91 -11.90 -22.29
CA GLU A 216 -15.14 -12.16 -21.54
C GLU A 216 -14.95 -13.26 -20.48
N ARG A 217 -14.35 -14.40 -20.85
CA ARG A 217 -14.11 -15.50 -19.90
C ARG A 217 -13.20 -15.09 -18.74
N LEU A 218 -12.16 -14.29 -19.00
CA LEU A 218 -11.24 -13.86 -17.94
C LEU A 218 -11.93 -12.95 -16.92
N VAL A 219 -12.76 -12.00 -17.38
CA VAL A 219 -13.53 -11.14 -16.48
C VAL A 219 -14.60 -11.93 -15.73
N ARG A 220 -15.31 -12.86 -16.39
CA ARG A 220 -16.26 -13.77 -15.73
C ARG A 220 -15.59 -14.56 -14.60
N ASN A 221 -14.42 -15.13 -14.85
CA ASN A 221 -13.63 -15.84 -13.82
C ASN A 221 -13.15 -14.93 -12.68
N ALA A 222 -12.97 -13.64 -12.95
CA ALA A 222 -12.63 -12.66 -11.92
C ALA A 222 -13.86 -12.32 -11.07
N ILE A 223 -15.03 -12.14 -11.70
CA ILE A 223 -16.31 -11.88 -11.04
C ILE A 223 -16.73 -13.06 -10.16
N GLU A 224 -16.56 -14.31 -10.61
CA GLU A 224 -16.90 -15.53 -9.85
C GLU A 224 -16.15 -15.64 -8.51
N LYS A 225 -15.02 -14.95 -8.35
CA LYS A 225 -14.26 -14.90 -7.08
C LYS A 225 -14.81 -13.88 -6.10
N ILE A 226 -15.69 -13.00 -6.54
CA ILE A 226 -16.39 -12.02 -5.70
C ILE A 226 -17.63 -12.73 -5.14
N PRO A 227 -17.87 -12.70 -3.81
CA PRO A 227 -19.06 -13.32 -3.26
C PRO A 227 -20.35 -12.73 -3.85
N ASP A 228 -21.35 -13.59 -4.09
CA ASP A 228 -22.68 -13.14 -4.49
C ASP A 228 -23.28 -12.20 -3.43
N GLY A 229 -23.84 -11.09 -3.87
CA GLY A 229 -24.40 -10.10 -2.96
C GLY A 229 -24.61 -8.71 -3.57
N ASP A 230 -25.15 -7.83 -2.73
CA ASP A 230 -25.35 -6.42 -3.02
C ASP A 230 -24.36 -5.59 -2.21
N TYR A 231 -23.53 -4.80 -2.89
CA TYR A 231 -22.52 -3.94 -2.27
C TYR A 231 -22.76 -2.49 -2.64
N VAL A 232 -22.70 -1.59 -1.66
CA VAL A 232 -23.06 -0.18 -1.88
C VAL A 232 -21.97 0.74 -1.39
N PHE A 233 -21.72 1.81 -2.14
CA PHE A 233 -20.78 2.82 -1.70
C PHE A 233 -21.15 4.19 -2.26
N THR A 234 -20.78 5.24 -1.53
CA THR A 234 -20.99 6.63 -1.95
C THR A 234 -19.76 7.46 -1.60
N ASP A 235 -19.31 8.24 -2.55
CA ASP A 235 -18.28 9.25 -2.36
C ASP A 235 -18.66 10.53 -3.13
N TYR A 236 -17.91 11.61 -2.95
CA TYR A 236 -18.36 12.94 -3.33
C TYR A 236 -17.28 13.70 -4.09
N LEU A 237 -17.67 14.35 -5.19
CA LEU A 237 -16.91 15.45 -5.78
C LEU A 237 -17.15 16.71 -4.93
N GLU A 238 -16.10 17.48 -4.68
CA GLU A 238 -16.13 18.57 -3.70
C GLU A 238 -16.93 19.78 -4.19
N ASP A 239 -16.64 20.23 -5.42
CA ASP A 239 -17.15 21.47 -6.00
C ASP A 239 -17.02 21.42 -7.54
N ASP A 240 -18.03 21.89 -8.28
CA ASP A 240 -18.03 21.94 -9.75
C ASP A 240 -17.42 23.21 -10.35
N GLY A 241 -16.96 24.16 -9.53
CA GLY A 241 -16.48 25.47 -9.97
C GLY A 241 -17.59 26.42 -10.43
N ALA A 242 -18.86 26.03 -10.35
CA ALA A 242 -20.02 26.77 -10.87
C ALA A 242 -21.19 26.87 -9.87
N GLY A 243 -20.95 26.54 -8.60
CA GLY A 243 -21.88 26.74 -7.48
C GLY A 243 -22.53 25.47 -6.93
N THR A 244 -22.20 24.30 -7.46
CA THR A 244 -22.63 23.00 -6.91
C THR A 244 -21.50 22.38 -6.11
N SER A 245 -21.74 22.04 -4.85
CA SER A 245 -20.76 21.40 -3.98
C SER A 245 -21.29 20.12 -3.35
N ASN A 246 -20.38 19.27 -2.86
CA ASN A 246 -20.66 17.99 -2.24
C ASN A 246 -21.57 17.10 -3.11
N ILE A 247 -21.13 16.86 -4.34
CA ILE A 247 -21.88 16.20 -5.39
C ILE A 247 -21.73 14.68 -5.24
N PRO A 248 -22.81 13.94 -4.92
CA PRO A 248 -22.71 12.50 -4.66
C PRO A 248 -22.55 11.70 -5.95
N ILE A 249 -21.58 10.79 -5.93
CA ILE A 249 -21.46 9.65 -6.84
C ILE A 249 -21.72 8.41 -6.01
N GLN A 250 -22.66 7.57 -6.43
CA GLN A 250 -23.03 6.36 -5.69
C GLN A 250 -23.10 5.17 -6.63
N VAL A 251 -22.82 3.99 -6.07
CA VAL A 251 -22.92 2.73 -6.78
C VAL A 251 -23.59 1.68 -5.91
N LYS A 252 -24.40 0.84 -6.54
CA LYS A 252 -24.78 -0.48 -6.05
C LYS A 252 -24.22 -1.52 -7.04
N ILE A 253 -23.41 -2.45 -6.57
CA ILE A 253 -22.90 -3.57 -7.36
C ILE A 253 -23.64 -4.83 -6.91
N GLU A 254 -24.38 -5.45 -7.83
CA GLU A 254 -25.01 -6.76 -7.64
C GLU A 254 -24.13 -7.81 -8.34
N ILE A 255 -23.64 -8.78 -7.56
CA ILE A 255 -22.87 -9.92 -8.07
C ILE A 255 -23.76 -11.16 -8.02
N SER A 256 -23.86 -11.86 -9.15
CA SER A 256 -24.56 -13.14 -9.26
C SER A 256 -23.81 -14.10 -10.17
N GLY A 257 -23.17 -15.11 -9.56
CA GLY A 257 -22.32 -16.06 -10.24
C GLY A 257 -21.12 -15.37 -10.88
N ASP A 258 -21.08 -15.35 -12.21
CA ASP A 258 -19.99 -14.81 -13.02
C ASP A 258 -20.33 -13.47 -13.71
N ALA A 259 -21.44 -12.83 -13.31
CA ALA A 259 -21.93 -11.58 -13.87
C ALA A 259 -22.11 -10.49 -12.81
N ALA A 260 -21.94 -9.23 -13.23
CA ALA A 260 -22.06 -8.06 -12.38
C ALA A 260 -23.04 -7.03 -12.97
N VAL A 261 -23.93 -6.49 -12.14
CA VAL A 261 -24.72 -5.30 -12.45
C VAL A 261 -24.18 -4.14 -11.64
N VAL A 262 -23.65 -3.13 -12.32
CA VAL A 262 -23.11 -1.90 -11.73
C VAL A 262 -24.14 -0.79 -11.90
N ASP A 263 -24.92 -0.56 -10.86
CA ASP A 263 -26.01 0.42 -10.84
C ASP A 263 -25.55 1.73 -10.20
N LEU A 264 -25.33 2.73 -11.04
CA LEU A 264 -24.90 4.09 -10.65
C LEU A 264 -26.09 5.06 -10.55
N ARG A 265 -27.33 4.58 -10.69
CA ARG A 265 -28.55 5.40 -10.56
C ARG A 265 -28.68 5.97 -9.15
N GLY A 266 -29.27 7.16 -9.06
CA GLY A 266 -29.35 7.96 -7.84
C GLY A 266 -28.08 8.77 -7.53
N SER A 267 -27.02 8.67 -8.34
CA SER A 267 -25.95 9.67 -8.38
C SER A 267 -26.52 11.04 -8.73
N SER A 268 -25.74 12.12 -8.52
CA SER A 268 -26.21 13.48 -8.79
C SER A 268 -26.80 13.63 -10.20
N LYS A 269 -27.83 14.47 -10.31
CA LYS A 269 -28.23 15.03 -11.61
C LYS A 269 -27.06 15.79 -12.22
N LYS A 270 -27.14 16.08 -13.52
CA LYS A 270 -26.14 16.93 -14.17
C LYS A 270 -25.95 18.22 -13.38
N VAL A 271 -24.70 18.62 -13.25
CA VAL A 271 -24.28 19.83 -12.55
C VAL A 271 -24.01 20.93 -13.56
N LYS A 272 -23.98 22.18 -13.07
CA LYS A 272 -23.78 23.32 -13.94
C LYS A 272 -22.34 23.36 -14.47
N GLY A 273 -21.35 23.04 -13.65
CA GLY A 273 -19.94 23.07 -14.01
C GLY A 273 -19.48 21.89 -14.85
N CYS A 274 -18.18 21.84 -15.11
CA CYS A 274 -17.53 20.93 -16.07
C CYS A 274 -17.38 19.45 -15.62
N LEU A 275 -17.96 19.07 -14.48
CA LEU A 275 -17.80 17.72 -13.90
C LEU A 275 -18.75 16.67 -14.49
N ASN A 276 -19.53 16.98 -15.53
CA ASN A 276 -20.43 16.00 -16.13
C ASN A 276 -19.64 15.01 -17.02
N ALA A 277 -19.90 13.72 -16.89
CA ALA A 277 -19.28 12.69 -17.71
C ALA A 277 -20.26 12.17 -18.78
N PRO A 278 -19.83 12.03 -20.04
CA PRO A 278 -20.60 11.26 -21.02
C PRO A 278 -20.57 9.77 -20.64
N LEU A 279 -21.54 9.01 -21.16
CA LEU A 279 -21.65 7.57 -20.88
C LEU A 279 -20.37 6.78 -21.25
N SER A 280 -19.64 7.23 -22.28
CA SER A 280 -18.38 6.62 -22.71
C SER A 280 -17.31 6.65 -21.61
N VAL A 281 -17.21 7.76 -20.86
CA VAL A 281 -16.30 7.94 -19.72
C VAL A 281 -16.72 7.06 -18.56
N THR A 282 -18.01 7.05 -18.21
CA THR A 282 -18.55 6.20 -17.15
C THR A 282 -18.31 4.72 -17.42
N THR A 283 -18.53 4.29 -18.67
CA THR A 283 -18.30 2.90 -19.10
C THR A 283 -16.84 2.50 -18.94
N SER A 284 -15.90 3.35 -19.37
CA SER A 284 -14.46 3.11 -19.21
C SER A 284 -14.03 2.99 -17.74
N ALA A 285 -14.54 3.87 -16.87
CA ALA A 285 -14.19 3.85 -15.45
C ALA A 285 -14.66 2.57 -14.75
N VAL A 286 -15.88 2.11 -15.04
CA VAL A 286 -16.37 0.83 -14.52
C VAL A 286 -15.55 -0.34 -15.06
N LEU A 287 -15.32 -0.37 -16.38
CA LEU A 287 -14.56 -1.45 -17.01
C LEU A 287 -13.15 -1.58 -16.43
N TYR A 288 -12.47 -0.44 -16.20
CA TYR A 288 -11.15 -0.39 -15.59
C TYR A 288 -11.11 -1.14 -14.23
N CYS A 289 -12.12 -0.94 -13.38
CA CYS A 289 -12.16 -1.59 -12.06
C CYS A 289 -12.18 -3.12 -12.16
N PHE A 290 -12.99 -3.69 -13.03
CA PHE A 290 -13.05 -5.15 -13.22
C PHE A 290 -11.82 -5.69 -13.96
N GLN A 291 -11.23 -4.90 -14.86
CA GLN A 291 -9.98 -5.25 -15.52
C GLN A 291 -8.84 -5.40 -14.49
N CYS A 292 -8.76 -4.52 -13.49
CA CYS A 292 -7.79 -4.63 -12.39
C CYS A 292 -7.91 -5.95 -11.60
N LEU A 293 -9.08 -6.60 -11.60
CA LEU A 293 -9.30 -7.88 -10.93
C LEU A 293 -9.02 -9.10 -11.82
N SER A 294 -8.89 -8.90 -13.13
CA SER A 294 -8.85 -9.99 -14.13
C SER A 294 -7.43 -10.52 -14.40
N GLY A 295 -6.39 -9.83 -13.93
CA GLY A 295 -4.98 -10.23 -14.07
C GLY A 295 -4.26 -9.56 -15.26
N GLU A 296 -2.92 -9.51 -15.19
CA GLU A 296 -2.07 -8.73 -16.12
C GLU A 296 -2.18 -9.18 -17.59
N ASP A 297 -2.41 -10.48 -17.84
CA ASP A 297 -2.51 -11.04 -19.19
C ASP A 297 -3.89 -10.86 -19.85
N THR A 298 -4.81 -10.13 -19.22
CA THR A 298 -6.16 -9.94 -19.76
C THR A 298 -6.11 -9.03 -20.99
N PRO A 299 -6.57 -9.50 -22.17
CA PRO A 299 -6.59 -8.66 -23.37
C PRO A 299 -7.43 -7.39 -23.16
N LEU A 300 -6.95 -6.29 -23.73
CA LEU A 300 -7.66 -5.01 -23.74
C LEU A 300 -8.58 -4.96 -24.98
N ASN A 301 -9.81 -5.44 -24.82
CA ASN A 301 -10.78 -5.54 -25.91
C ASN A 301 -12.23 -5.40 -25.39
N SER A 302 -13.21 -5.30 -26.28
CA SER A 302 -14.62 -5.10 -25.88
C SER A 302 -15.27 -6.32 -25.21
N GLY A 303 -14.67 -7.50 -25.29
CA GLY A 303 -15.21 -8.72 -24.68
C GLY A 303 -15.28 -8.65 -23.16
N THR A 304 -14.35 -7.91 -22.55
CA THR A 304 -14.25 -7.72 -21.10
C THR A 304 -15.45 -6.97 -20.49
N LEU A 305 -16.23 -6.24 -21.30
CA LEU A 305 -17.44 -5.55 -20.87
C LEU A 305 -18.70 -6.43 -20.89
N ARG A 306 -18.70 -7.53 -21.66
CA ARG A 306 -19.89 -8.38 -21.87
C ARG A 306 -20.52 -8.96 -20.58
N PRO A 307 -19.77 -9.31 -19.51
CA PRO A 307 -20.36 -9.82 -18.28
C PRO A 307 -20.81 -8.71 -17.29
N ILE A 308 -20.68 -7.43 -17.68
CA ILE A 308 -20.94 -6.28 -16.81
C ILE A 308 -22.10 -5.46 -17.41
N GLU A 309 -23.22 -5.40 -16.70
CA GLU A 309 -24.31 -4.49 -17.03
C GLU A 309 -24.12 -3.16 -16.29
N ILE A 310 -24.09 -2.03 -17.01
CA ILE A 310 -23.97 -0.69 -16.41
C ILE A 310 -25.30 0.04 -16.51
N ARG A 311 -25.82 0.49 -15.36
CA ARG A 311 -27.06 1.27 -15.27
C ARG A 311 -26.76 2.67 -14.76
N VAL A 312 -27.27 3.68 -15.46
CA VAL A 312 -27.11 5.11 -15.15
C VAL A 312 -28.41 5.84 -15.41
N ASP A 313 -28.66 6.92 -14.68
CA ASP A 313 -29.81 7.79 -14.96
C ASP A 313 -29.54 8.62 -16.22
N GLU A 314 -30.56 8.78 -17.05
CA GLU A 314 -30.53 9.69 -18.22
C GLU A 314 -30.38 11.15 -17.77
N ASP A 315 -29.59 11.92 -18.52
CA ASP A 315 -29.31 13.34 -18.25
C ASP A 315 -28.78 13.61 -16.82
N SER A 316 -27.97 12.67 -16.32
CA SER A 316 -27.30 12.74 -15.01
C SER A 316 -25.84 13.17 -15.14
N ILE A 317 -25.15 13.34 -14.01
CA ILE A 317 -23.70 13.63 -14.01
C ILE A 317 -22.87 12.50 -14.66
N LEU A 318 -23.40 11.28 -14.76
CA LEU A 318 -22.70 10.10 -15.29
C LEU A 318 -23.19 9.69 -16.70
N ASN A 319 -24.16 10.40 -17.25
CA ASN A 319 -24.67 10.24 -18.61
C ASN A 319 -25.17 11.60 -19.11
N ALA A 320 -24.22 12.52 -19.22
CA ALA A 320 -24.48 13.90 -19.61
C ALA A 320 -25.04 13.97 -21.04
N ARG A 321 -25.94 14.92 -21.28
CA ARG A 321 -26.47 15.22 -22.61
C ARG A 321 -26.01 16.61 -23.05
N TYR A 322 -25.96 16.82 -24.37
CA TYR A 322 -25.69 18.15 -24.94
C TYR A 322 -26.68 19.19 -24.37
N PRO A 323 -26.24 20.40 -23.98
CA PRO A 323 -24.90 20.99 -24.14
C PRO A 323 -24.05 21.00 -22.86
N SER A 324 -24.16 20.00 -21.97
CA SER A 324 -23.38 19.98 -20.71
C SER A 324 -21.87 20.10 -20.95
N ALA A 325 -21.20 20.90 -20.11
CA ALA A 325 -19.74 20.89 -20.01
C ALA A 325 -19.22 19.57 -19.44
N VAL A 326 -18.19 18.98 -20.05
CA VAL A 326 -17.72 17.61 -19.72
C VAL A 326 -16.22 17.46 -19.47
N VAL A 327 -15.42 18.50 -19.69
CA VAL A 327 -13.96 18.37 -19.63
C VAL A 327 -13.45 17.86 -18.27
N GLY A 328 -14.05 18.32 -17.16
CA GLY A 328 -13.76 17.84 -15.81
C GLY A 328 -14.34 16.45 -15.52
N GLY A 329 -15.37 16.01 -16.26
CA GLY A 329 -15.95 14.69 -16.15
C GLY A 329 -15.01 13.57 -16.58
N ASN A 330 -14.24 13.82 -17.65
CA ASN A 330 -13.24 12.87 -18.16
C ASN A 330 -12.11 12.60 -17.16
N VAL A 331 -11.75 13.60 -16.35
CA VAL A 331 -10.54 13.57 -15.53
C VAL A 331 -10.77 13.46 -14.01
N GLU A 332 -11.78 14.15 -13.45
CA GLU A 332 -12.07 14.11 -12.00
C GLU A 332 -13.27 13.23 -11.67
N THR A 333 -14.37 13.31 -12.43
CA THR A 333 -15.55 12.46 -12.17
C THR A 333 -15.24 11.00 -12.44
N SER A 334 -14.47 10.69 -13.48
CA SER A 334 -14.01 9.34 -13.78
C SER A 334 -13.22 8.71 -12.62
N GLN A 335 -12.33 9.48 -11.97
CA GLN A 335 -11.63 9.06 -10.75
C GLN A 335 -12.61 8.74 -9.62
N ARG A 336 -13.64 9.56 -9.44
CA ARG A 336 -14.64 9.31 -8.39
C ARG A 336 -15.52 8.09 -8.68
N ILE A 337 -15.80 7.77 -9.94
CA ILE A 337 -16.48 6.52 -10.31
C ILE A 337 -15.62 5.32 -9.89
N VAL A 338 -14.31 5.37 -10.15
CA VAL A 338 -13.38 4.31 -9.71
C VAL A 338 -13.36 4.18 -8.19
N ASP A 339 -13.27 5.31 -7.47
CA ASP A 339 -13.28 5.32 -6.00
C ASP A 339 -14.54 4.65 -5.43
N VAL A 340 -15.72 4.89 -6.01
CA VAL A 340 -16.96 4.28 -5.49
C VAL A 340 -17.11 2.81 -5.87
N VAL A 341 -16.68 2.43 -7.08
CA VAL A 341 -16.72 1.02 -7.50
C VAL A 341 -15.77 0.20 -6.65
N PHE A 342 -14.54 0.67 -6.44
CA PHE A 342 -13.62 0.01 -5.51
C PHE A 342 -14.09 0.09 -4.06
N GLY A 343 -14.70 1.19 -3.63
CA GLY A 343 -15.30 1.29 -2.29
C GLY A 343 -16.34 0.20 -2.03
N ALA A 344 -17.25 -0.05 -2.99
CA ALA A 344 -18.24 -1.13 -2.90
C ALA A 344 -17.58 -2.51 -2.96
N LEU A 345 -16.63 -2.73 -3.88
CA LEU A 345 -15.91 -4.01 -3.97
C LEU A 345 -15.04 -4.29 -2.74
N ALA A 346 -14.58 -3.26 -2.02
CA ALA A 346 -13.83 -3.43 -0.77
C ALA A 346 -14.70 -4.08 0.31
N GLU A 347 -16.02 -3.92 0.29
CA GLU A 347 -16.93 -4.64 1.18
C GLU A 347 -16.95 -6.14 0.86
N ALA A 348 -16.90 -6.50 -0.42
CA ALA A 348 -16.99 -7.88 -0.91
C ALA A 348 -15.65 -8.65 -0.80
N ILE A 349 -14.55 -8.02 -1.21
CA ILE A 349 -13.21 -8.61 -1.28
C ILE A 349 -12.17 -7.71 -0.55
N PRO A 350 -12.28 -7.61 0.79
CA PRO A 350 -11.47 -6.75 1.67
C PRO A 350 -9.97 -6.67 1.45
N GLU A 351 -9.37 -7.82 1.16
CA GLU A 351 -7.93 -8.02 1.12
C GLU A 351 -7.36 -7.74 -0.27
N THR A 352 -8.20 -7.73 -1.29
CA THR A 352 -7.82 -7.48 -2.69
C THR A 352 -7.86 -6.00 -3.03
N ILE A 353 -8.80 -5.25 -2.44
CA ILE A 353 -8.98 -3.84 -2.74
C ILE A 353 -8.09 -2.96 -1.86
N GLN A 354 -7.37 -2.04 -2.49
CA GLN A 354 -6.54 -1.04 -1.85
C GLN A 354 -7.37 0.05 -1.14
N ALA A 355 -6.72 0.82 -0.25
CA ALA A 355 -7.26 2.10 0.20
C ALA A 355 -7.39 3.10 -0.96
N ALA A 356 -8.08 4.23 -0.77
CA ALA A 356 -8.19 5.22 -1.84
C ALA A 356 -6.82 5.77 -2.24
N SER A 357 -6.59 5.85 -3.55
CA SER A 357 -5.47 6.62 -4.11
C SER A 357 -5.78 8.12 -4.06
N ALA A 358 -4.90 8.95 -4.62
CA ALA A 358 -5.03 10.40 -4.61
C ALA A 358 -6.39 10.94 -5.11
N GLY A 359 -7.14 10.17 -5.91
CA GLY A 359 -8.53 10.45 -6.28
C GLY A 359 -8.70 11.71 -7.12
N THR A 360 -7.66 12.09 -7.86
CA THR A 360 -7.61 13.26 -8.75
C THR A 360 -6.51 13.06 -9.79
N MET A 361 -6.72 13.59 -11.00
CA MET A 361 -5.66 13.70 -12.01
C MET A 361 -4.85 15.00 -11.84
N SER A 362 -5.30 15.90 -10.95
CA SER A 362 -4.69 17.19 -10.63
C SER A 362 -4.31 17.97 -11.89
N ASN A 363 -5.33 18.29 -12.69
CA ASN A 363 -5.16 18.91 -13.99
C ASN A 363 -4.67 20.36 -13.85
N LEU A 364 -3.58 20.63 -14.56
CA LEU A 364 -3.01 21.95 -14.76
C LEU A 364 -3.02 22.24 -16.25
N ALA A 365 -3.67 23.33 -16.64
CA ALA A 365 -3.56 23.88 -17.98
C ALA A 365 -3.08 25.33 -17.87
N PHE A 366 -2.19 25.73 -18.78
CA PHE A 366 -1.78 27.14 -18.86
C PHE A 366 -1.35 27.52 -20.26
N GLY A 367 -1.31 28.83 -20.52
CA GLY A 367 -0.87 29.34 -21.80
C GLY A 367 -0.94 30.85 -21.88
N SER A 368 -0.76 31.36 -23.10
CA SER A 368 -0.86 32.78 -23.37
C SER A 368 -2.26 33.33 -23.07
N PRO A 369 -2.37 34.61 -22.65
CA PRO A 369 -3.63 35.31 -22.57
C PRO A 369 -4.41 35.26 -23.89
N GLN A 370 -5.74 35.35 -23.81
CA GLN A 370 -6.62 35.16 -24.97
C GLN A 370 -6.42 36.20 -26.09
N ASP A 371 -5.93 37.40 -25.76
CA ASP A 371 -5.65 38.47 -26.73
C ASP A 371 -4.28 38.33 -27.42
N THR A 372 -3.47 37.32 -27.06
CA THR A 372 -2.19 37.06 -27.71
C THR A 372 -2.42 36.51 -29.12
N PRO A 373 -1.78 37.08 -30.17
CA PRO A 373 -1.90 36.56 -31.53
C PRO A 373 -1.57 35.07 -31.60
N SER A 374 -2.37 34.27 -32.32
CA SER A 374 -2.23 32.80 -32.31
C SER A 374 -0.84 32.31 -32.70
N ASN A 375 -0.14 33.04 -33.59
CA ASN A 375 1.22 32.74 -34.04
C ASN A 375 2.32 33.09 -33.02
N ALA A 376 1.96 33.70 -31.90
CA ALA A 376 2.81 33.98 -30.75
C ALA A 376 2.19 33.42 -29.45
N SER A 377 1.14 32.60 -29.58
CA SER A 377 0.45 31.98 -28.45
C SER A 377 0.96 30.57 -28.21
N TYR A 378 0.94 30.14 -26.96
CA TYR A 378 1.25 28.77 -26.57
C TYR A 378 0.16 28.24 -25.63
N ALA A 379 0.03 26.91 -25.57
CA ALA A 379 -0.88 26.21 -24.68
C ALA A 379 -0.24 24.93 -24.16
N TYR A 380 -0.46 24.62 -22.89
CA TYR A 380 0.06 23.44 -22.24
C TYR A 380 -0.98 22.82 -21.31
N TYR A 381 -0.95 21.49 -21.23
CA TYR A 381 -1.81 20.69 -20.36
C TYR A 381 -0.99 19.60 -19.68
N GLU A 382 -1.20 19.40 -18.37
CA GLU A 382 -0.56 18.35 -17.60
C GLU A 382 -1.49 17.75 -16.54
N THR A 383 -1.43 16.42 -16.39
CA THR A 383 -1.93 15.72 -15.21
C THR A 383 -0.77 15.45 -14.26
N ILE A 384 -0.97 15.64 -12.97
CA ILE A 384 0.10 15.54 -11.96
C ILE A 384 -0.17 14.36 -11.04
N ALA A 385 0.85 13.50 -10.89
CA ALA A 385 0.79 12.28 -10.09
C ALA A 385 0.54 12.55 -8.60
N GLY A 386 0.04 11.54 -7.90
CA GLY A 386 -0.27 11.58 -6.47
C GLY A 386 0.22 10.35 -5.73
N GLY A 387 -0.31 10.12 -4.54
CA GLY A 387 -0.09 8.88 -3.80
C GLY A 387 -1.08 7.78 -4.18
N MET A 388 -0.58 6.56 -4.37
CA MET A 388 -1.42 5.37 -4.48
C MET A 388 -1.86 4.90 -3.09
N GLY A 389 -3.04 4.29 -2.97
CA GLY A 389 -3.49 3.69 -1.70
C GLY A 389 -2.59 2.54 -1.24
N GLY A 390 -2.46 2.37 0.07
CA GLY A 390 -1.88 1.15 0.65
C GLY A 390 -2.75 -0.07 0.33
N ARG A 391 -2.14 -1.27 0.28
CA ARG A 391 -2.86 -2.51 -0.01
C ARG A 391 -2.35 -3.66 0.86
N SER A 392 -3.14 -4.72 0.98
CA SER A 392 -2.71 -5.93 1.67
C SER A 392 -1.40 -6.45 1.03
N GLY A 393 -0.36 -6.56 1.85
CA GLY A 393 0.97 -7.03 1.45
C GLY A 393 1.95 -5.98 0.93
N ALA A 394 1.55 -4.72 0.69
CA ALA A 394 2.47 -3.69 0.18
C ALA A 394 2.01 -2.24 0.37
N ASP A 395 2.98 -1.36 0.61
CA ASP A 395 2.79 0.09 0.66
C ASP A 395 2.27 0.64 -0.68
N GLY A 396 1.57 1.77 -0.62
CA GLY A 396 1.19 2.54 -1.78
C GLY A 396 2.40 3.16 -2.47
N ALA A 397 2.44 3.10 -3.81
CA ALA A 397 3.48 3.76 -4.58
C ALA A 397 3.43 5.30 -4.43
N ASN A 398 4.60 5.90 -4.23
CA ASN A 398 4.75 7.35 -4.13
C ASN A 398 4.80 8.00 -5.50
N ALA A 399 4.17 9.16 -5.67
CA ALA A 399 4.34 10.02 -6.83
C ALA A 399 4.05 9.33 -8.18
N VAL A 400 2.98 8.53 -8.24
CA VAL A 400 2.54 7.83 -9.46
C VAL A 400 1.16 8.31 -9.92
N HIS A 401 0.90 8.17 -11.21
CA HIS A 401 -0.46 8.25 -11.73
C HIS A 401 -1.24 7.00 -11.30
N THR A 402 -2.52 7.20 -10.99
CA THR A 402 -3.41 6.12 -10.54
C THR A 402 -4.71 6.17 -11.33
N HIS A 403 -5.27 4.98 -11.56
CA HIS A 403 -6.58 4.79 -12.15
C HIS A 403 -6.73 5.33 -13.56
N MET A 404 -7.49 6.41 -13.76
CA MET A 404 -7.92 6.88 -15.08
C MET A 404 -6.81 7.54 -15.91
N THR A 405 -5.56 7.50 -15.43
CA THR A 405 -4.38 7.95 -16.14
C THR A 405 -3.13 7.16 -15.72
N ASN A 406 -2.17 7.12 -16.64
CA ASN A 406 -0.85 6.50 -16.55
C ASN A 406 0.12 7.20 -17.53
N THR A 407 -0.16 8.45 -17.93
CA THR A 407 0.76 9.26 -18.74
C THR A 407 2.12 9.41 -18.05
N LEU A 408 3.18 9.52 -18.84
CA LEU A 408 4.49 9.89 -18.33
C LEU A 408 4.50 11.35 -17.88
N ASN A 409 5.41 11.71 -16.99
CA ASN A 409 5.64 13.11 -16.67
C ASN A 409 6.33 13.81 -17.85
N THR A 410 6.06 15.10 -18.05
CA THR A 410 6.87 15.88 -18.98
C THR A 410 8.23 16.17 -18.33
N PRO A 411 9.37 15.91 -19.00
CA PRO A 411 10.68 16.26 -18.48
C PRO A 411 10.81 17.77 -18.22
N VAL A 412 11.46 18.15 -17.12
CA VAL A 412 11.68 19.58 -16.78
C VAL A 412 12.40 20.32 -17.91
N GLU A 413 13.47 19.73 -18.44
CA GLU A 413 14.24 20.32 -19.54
C GLU A 413 13.40 20.52 -20.82
N ALA A 414 12.41 19.66 -21.06
CA ALA A 414 11.51 19.81 -22.20
C ALA A 414 10.53 20.97 -21.97
N ILE A 415 9.93 21.06 -20.78
CA ILE A 415 9.04 22.18 -20.42
C ILE A 415 9.78 23.51 -20.55
N GLU A 416 10.95 23.66 -19.92
CA GLU A 416 11.69 24.93 -19.87
C GLU A 416 12.30 25.34 -21.21
N ARG A 417 12.48 24.38 -22.14
CA ARG A 417 12.93 24.66 -23.50
C ARG A 417 11.81 25.19 -24.38
N GLU A 418 10.63 24.61 -24.28
CA GLU A 418 9.52 24.88 -25.20
C GLU A 418 8.55 25.96 -24.68
N LEU A 419 8.46 26.16 -23.37
CA LEU A 419 7.45 27.01 -22.74
C LEU A 419 8.09 28.10 -21.88
N PRO A 420 7.48 29.30 -21.76
CA PRO A 420 8.02 30.41 -20.97
C PRO A 420 7.74 30.23 -19.47
N VAL A 421 8.18 29.10 -18.92
CA VAL A 421 8.10 28.77 -17.49
C VAL A 421 9.40 28.15 -17.00
N MET A 422 9.65 28.23 -15.70
CA MET A 422 10.76 27.62 -14.99
C MET A 422 10.21 26.71 -13.89
N VAL A 423 10.65 25.46 -13.81
CA VAL A 423 10.19 24.50 -12.78
C VAL A 423 11.08 24.64 -11.55
N GLU A 424 10.63 25.43 -10.59
CA GLU A 424 11.40 25.72 -9.37
C GLU A 424 11.41 24.55 -8.36
N SER A 425 10.41 23.67 -8.43
CA SER A 425 10.35 22.48 -7.57
C SER A 425 9.61 21.34 -8.25
N TYR A 426 10.17 20.14 -8.17
CA TYR A 426 9.50 18.89 -8.48
C TYR A 426 10.00 17.82 -7.50
N SER A 427 9.19 17.45 -6.51
CA SER A 427 9.63 16.55 -5.43
C SER A 427 8.48 15.72 -4.85
N VAL A 428 8.83 14.61 -4.18
CA VAL A 428 7.86 13.81 -3.42
C VAL A 428 7.43 14.58 -2.17
N ARG A 429 6.12 14.71 -1.97
CA ARG A 429 5.50 15.34 -0.79
C ARG A 429 5.52 14.38 0.41
N LYS A 430 6.71 14.15 0.98
CA LYS A 430 6.93 13.17 2.05
C LYS A 430 5.94 13.35 3.22
N GLY A 431 5.45 12.22 3.74
CA GLY A 431 4.49 12.19 4.85
C GLY A 431 3.09 12.70 4.47
N SER A 432 2.73 12.67 3.18
CA SER A 432 1.35 12.94 2.73
C SER A 432 0.48 11.69 2.60
N GLY A 433 1.08 10.50 2.51
CA GLY A 433 0.33 9.24 2.57
C GLY A 433 -0.22 8.97 3.97
N GLY A 434 -1.38 8.32 4.03
CA GLY A 434 -2.03 7.91 5.27
C GLY A 434 -1.26 6.76 5.94
N ALA A 435 -1.21 6.78 7.26
CA ALA A 435 -0.55 5.71 8.01
C ALA A 435 -1.36 4.41 7.94
N GLY A 436 -0.69 3.28 7.88
CA GLY A 436 -1.33 1.97 7.99
C GLY A 436 -0.29 0.89 8.28
N ARG A 437 -0.72 -0.38 8.40
CA ARG A 437 0.21 -1.51 8.33
C ARG A 437 0.99 -1.45 7.01
N PHE A 438 0.29 -1.10 5.94
CA PHE A 438 0.84 -0.72 4.66
C PHE A 438 0.46 0.74 4.38
N PRO A 439 1.37 1.71 4.59
CA PRO A 439 1.09 3.12 4.39
C PRO A 439 0.66 3.44 2.95
N GLY A 440 -0.13 4.50 2.80
CA GLY A 440 -0.41 5.10 1.50
C GLY A 440 0.82 5.80 0.93
N GLY A 441 0.89 5.89 -0.39
CA GLY A 441 1.94 6.61 -1.09
C GLY A 441 1.86 8.12 -0.86
N ALA A 442 3.00 8.79 -0.93
CA ALA A 442 3.10 10.24 -0.90
C ALA A 442 2.76 10.86 -2.26
N GLY A 443 2.12 12.03 -2.23
CA GLY A 443 1.91 12.87 -3.41
C GLY A 443 3.18 13.60 -3.87
N ILE A 444 2.98 14.65 -4.66
CA ILE A 444 4.02 15.44 -5.34
C ILE A 444 3.87 16.91 -4.96
N ILE A 445 5.00 17.61 -4.90
CA ILE A 445 5.08 19.08 -4.92
C ILE A 445 5.64 19.47 -6.29
N ARG A 446 4.89 20.27 -7.05
CA ARG A 446 5.32 20.81 -8.35
C ARG A 446 5.07 22.31 -8.44
N GLN A 447 6.09 23.09 -8.78
CA GLN A 447 6.01 24.56 -8.83
C GLN A 447 6.53 25.09 -10.16
N TYR A 448 5.71 25.91 -10.83
CA TYR A 448 6.01 26.54 -12.11
C TYR A 448 6.06 28.04 -11.89
N ARG A 449 7.20 28.66 -12.16
CA ARG A 449 7.35 30.12 -12.23
C ARG A 449 7.15 30.55 -13.67
N PHE A 450 6.24 31.48 -13.90
CA PHE A 450 5.91 31.98 -15.22
C PHE A 450 6.87 33.12 -15.61
N LEU A 451 7.41 33.08 -16.82
CA LEU A 451 8.34 34.08 -17.34
C LEU A 451 7.61 35.19 -18.12
N GLU A 452 6.36 34.95 -18.48
CA GLU A 452 5.47 35.87 -19.17
C GLU A 452 4.09 35.90 -18.50
N ASP A 453 3.32 36.97 -18.74
CA ASP A 453 1.92 37.03 -18.34
C ASP A 453 1.16 35.86 -18.96
N SER A 454 0.50 35.07 -18.13
CA SER A 454 -0.07 33.78 -18.50
C SER A 454 -1.45 33.59 -17.87
N HIS A 455 -2.23 32.69 -18.45
CA HIS A 455 -3.49 32.25 -17.89
C HIS A 455 -3.38 30.80 -17.42
N VAL A 456 -3.85 30.49 -16.22
CA VAL A 456 -3.77 29.16 -15.61
C VAL A 456 -5.16 28.67 -15.21
N SER A 457 -5.51 27.47 -15.65
CA SER A 457 -6.70 26.73 -15.23
C SER A 457 -6.28 25.52 -14.40
N LEU A 458 -6.92 25.38 -13.24
CA LEU A 458 -6.77 24.24 -12.35
C LEU A 458 -8.12 23.53 -12.25
N ILE A 459 -8.13 22.23 -12.52
CA ILE A 459 -9.27 21.34 -12.26
C ILE A 459 -8.74 20.21 -11.38
N THR A 460 -8.92 20.34 -10.08
CA THR A 460 -8.39 19.39 -9.09
C THR A 460 -9.46 18.96 -8.09
N GLU A 461 -9.27 17.79 -7.48
CA GLU A 461 -10.12 17.25 -6.41
C GLU A 461 -9.30 16.96 -5.14
N ARG A 462 -9.97 16.54 -4.07
CA ARG A 462 -9.37 16.12 -2.80
C ARG A 462 -8.55 17.23 -2.14
N ARG A 463 -9.07 18.45 -2.18
CA ARG A 463 -8.50 19.65 -1.51
C ARG A 463 -9.14 19.91 -0.14
N GLU A 464 -10.31 19.31 0.11
CA GLU A 464 -11.08 19.37 1.36
C GLU A 464 -11.31 17.98 1.96
N LYS A 465 -11.89 17.06 1.18
CA LYS A 465 -12.07 15.64 1.46
C LYS A 465 -10.79 14.88 1.19
N ARG A 466 -10.42 14.04 2.14
CA ARG A 466 -9.19 13.25 2.07
C ARG A 466 -9.40 11.95 1.30
N PRO A 467 -8.37 11.40 0.65
CA PRO A 467 -8.35 10.01 0.24
C PRO A 467 -8.49 9.10 1.47
N TRP A 468 -9.54 8.29 1.51
CA TRP A 468 -9.89 7.48 2.68
C TRP A 468 -8.94 6.30 2.88
N GLY A 469 -8.62 6.00 4.15
CA GLY A 469 -7.90 4.78 4.54
C GLY A 469 -8.80 3.53 4.49
N ALA A 470 -8.19 2.34 4.52
CA ALA A 470 -8.90 1.07 4.54
C ALA A 470 -8.44 0.18 5.69
N ARG A 471 -9.33 -0.68 6.19
CA ARG A 471 -9.03 -1.68 7.23
C ARG A 471 -8.39 -1.09 8.50
N GLY A 472 -8.80 0.11 8.88
CA GLY A 472 -8.26 0.82 10.05
C GLY A 472 -7.00 1.65 9.77
N GLY A 473 -6.54 1.73 8.52
CA GLY A 473 -5.55 2.70 8.10
C GLY A 473 -6.12 4.13 8.10
N GLU A 474 -5.23 5.11 8.28
CA GLU A 474 -5.56 6.53 8.28
C GLU A 474 -5.71 7.09 6.86
N ASP A 475 -6.47 8.17 6.74
CA ASP A 475 -6.65 8.90 5.50
C ASP A 475 -5.35 9.59 5.02
N GLY A 476 -5.19 9.68 3.71
CA GLY A 476 -4.15 10.50 3.08
C GLY A 476 -4.35 12.00 3.33
N LYS A 477 -3.28 12.78 3.28
CA LYS A 477 -3.40 14.25 3.33
C LYS A 477 -4.03 14.77 2.05
N SER A 478 -4.91 15.76 2.20
CA SER A 478 -5.45 16.52 1.06
C SER A 478 -4.35 17.25 0.29
N GLY A 479 -4.65 17.52 -0.98
CA GLY A 479 -3.83 18.37 -1.84
C GLY A 479 -4.02 19.85 -1.54
N ARG A 480 -3.21 20.70 -2.17
CA ARG A 480 -3.27 22.16 -2.05
C ARG A 480 -2.79 22.82 -3.35
N ASN A 481 -3.48 23.89 -3.74
CA ASN A 481 -3.08 24.76 -4.85
C ASN A 481 -2.70 26.13 -4.27
N THR A 482 -1.59 26.71 -4.72
CA THR A 482 -1.05 27.96 -4.19
C THR A 482 -0.49 28.84 -5.32
N LEU A 483 -0.86 30.12 -5.33
CA LEU A 483 -0.18 31.16 -6.09
C LEU A 483 0.91 31.79 -5.20
N VAL A 484 2.12 31.91 -5.70
CA VAL A 484 3.28 32.49 -5.03
C VAL A 484 3.67 33.77 -5.77
N SER A 485 3.65 34.91 -5.07
CA SER A 485 3.98 36.23 -5.65
C SER A 485 4.86 37.01 -4.69
N GLY A 486 6.08 37.34 -5.11
CA GLY A 486 7.05 38.07 -4.25
C GLY A 486 7.42 37.37 -2.93
N GLY A 487 7.25 36.05 -2.86
CA GLY A 487 7.46 35.25 -1.64
C GLY A 487 6.22 35.11 -0.75
N GLU A 488 5.11 35.80 -1.06
CA GLU A 488 3.82 35.60 -0.40
C GLU A 488 3.07 34.41 -1.02
N GLU A 489 2.42 33.60 -0.18
CA GLU A 489 1.61 32.45 -0.61
C GLU A 489 0.12 32.74 -0.47
N LYS A 490 -0.62 32.65 -1.58
CA LYS A 490 -2.09 32.74 -1.62
C LYS A 490 -2.68 31.39 -2.01
N ARG A 491 -3.50 30.81 -1.14
CA ARG A 491 -4.23 29.57 -1.46
C ARG A 491 -5.21 29.81 -2.61
N LEU A 492 -5.17 28.92 -3.59
CA LEU A 492 -6.14 28.85 -4.69
C LEU A 492 -7.20 27.78 -4.39
N PRO A 493 -8.43 27.94 -4.92
CA PRO A 493 -9.46 26.91 -4.87
C PRO A 493 -9.04 25.60 -5.56
N ALA A 494 -9.82 24.54 -5.36
CA ALA A 494 -9.63 23.26 -6.03
C ALA A 494 -9.83 23.38 -7.55
N LYS A 495 -10.81 24.19 -7.95
CA LYS A 495 -11.12 24.50 -9.34
C LYS A 495 -11.10 26.02 -9.51
N CYS A 496 -10.20 26.53 -10.33
CA CYS A 496 -10.10 27.96 -10.60
C CYS A 496 -9.43 28.24 -11.93
N SER A 497 -9.75 29.39 -12.50
CA SER A 497 -9.04 30.01 -13.60
C SER A 497 -8.49 31.35 -13.11
N VAL A 498 -7.19 31.58 -13.29
CA VAL A 498 -6.47 32.75 -12.76
C VAL A 498 -5.48 33.29 -13.77
N SER A 499 -5.39 34.62 -13.85
CA SER A 499 -4.30 35.28 -14.55
C SER A 499 -3.07 35.35 -13.64
N VAL A 500 -1.92 34.98 -14.17
CA VAL A 500 -0.63 34.93 -13.47
C VAL A 500 0.32 35.90 -14.17
N LYS A 501 1.01 36.75 -13.40
CA LYS A 501 1.96 37.72 -13.94
C LYS A 501 3.36 37.13 -14.09
N ALA A 502 4.13 37.67 -15.02
CA ALA A 502 5.54 37.34 -15.15
C ALA A 502 6.27 37.47 -13.79
N GLY A 503 6.99 36.42 -13.40
CA GLY A 503 7.70 36.30 -12.12
C GLY A 503 6.89 35.63 -10.99
N GLU A 504 5.58 35.47 -11.13
CA GLU A 504 4.76 34.70 -10.18
C GLU A 504 4.86 33.20 -10.44
N ALA A 505 4.51 32.38 -9.44
CA ALA A 505 4.55 30.93 -9.56
C ALA A 505 3.27 30.25 -9.07
N VAL A 506 2.89 29.14 -9.71
CA VAL A 506 1.82 28.26 -9.24
C VAL A 506 2.43 26.98 -8.69
N ARG A 507 2.13 26.68 -7.43
CA ARG A 507 2.53 25.44 -6.74
C ARG A 507 1.32 24.53 -6.56
N ILE A 508 1.48 23.28 -6.98
CA ILE A 508 0.51 22.20 -6.78
C ILE A 508 1.14 21.17 -5.86
N GLU A 509 0.44 20.90 -4.76
CA GLU A 509 0.71 19.80 -3.87
C GLU A 509 -0.40 18.76 -4.04
N THR A 510 -0.07 17.60 -4.61
CA THR A 510 -1.09 16.56 -4.82
C THR A 510 -1.37 15.77 -3.54
N PRO A 511 -2.56 15.15 -3.43
CA PRO A 511 -2.90 14.32 -2.28
C PRO A 511 -2.00 13.08 -2.16
N GLY A 512 -1.84 12.56 -0.93
CA GLY A 512 -1.32 11.21 -0.72
C GLY A 512 -2.43 10.16 -0.85
N GLY A 513 -2.07 8.87 -0.85
CA GLY A 513 -3.05 7.78 -0.76
C GLY A 513 -3.43 7.48 0.70
N GLY A 514 -4.57 6.84 0.93
CA GLY A 514 -4.95 6.30 2.24
C GLY A 514 -4.07 5.11 2.64
N GLY A 515 -3.88 4.92 3.95
CA GLY A 515 -3.20 3.76 4.50
C GLY A 515 -4.11 2.53 4.56
N TRP A 516 -3.52 1.34 4.53
CA TRP A 516 -4.22 0.08 4.68
C TRP A 516 -3.80 -0.63 5.95
N GLY A 517 -4.77 -1.11 6.74
CA GLY A 517 -4.53 -1.78 8.01
C GLY A 517 -4.16 -0.80 9.13
N VAL A 518 -4.32 -1.20 10.38
CA VAL A 518 -3.92 -0.37 11.53
C VAL A 518 -2.41 -0.15 11.51
N SER A 519 -1.98 1.12 11.51
CA SER A 519 -0.58 1.46 11.70
C SER A 519 -0.19 1.15 13.14
N VAL A 520 0.78 0.28 13.34
CA VAL A 520 1.41 0.12 14.64
C VAL A 520 2.69 0.94 14.63
N PRO A 521 2.79 2.00 15.44
CA PRO A 521 4.01 2.79 15.47
C PRO A 521 5.17 1.90 15.89
N ALA A 522 6.11 1.69 14.98
CA ALA A 522 7.35 0.98 15.25
C ALA A 522 8.09 1.70 16.38
N ASN A 523 8.20 1.01 17.52
CA ASN A 523 9.08 1.23 18.69
C ASN A 523 8.29 1.15 20.00
N PHE A 524 7.81 -0.04 20.36
CA PHE A 524 7.60 -0.36 21.77
C PHE A 524 8.99 -0.59 22.39
N PHE A 525 9.20 -0.06 23.61
CA PHE A 525 10.37 -0.42 24.39
C PHE A 525 10.16 -1.85 24.89
N THR A 526 10.74 -2.83 24.19
CA THR A 526 10.49 -4.24 24.47
C THR A 526 11.56 -4.84 25.38
N ILE A 527 11.12 -5.55 26.43
CA ILE A 527 11.94 -6.44 27.25
C ILE A 527 11.42 -7.86 27.09
N ASP A 528 12.31 -8.79 26.73
CA ASP A 528 12.04 -10.22 26.85
C ASP A 528 12.76 -10.79 28.08
N ALA A 529 11.98 -11.38 28.99
CA ALA A 529 12.46 -11.86 30.27
C ALA A 529 13.04 -13.29 30.26
N HIS A 530 13.13 -14.00 29.12
CA HIS A 530 13.79 -15.31 29.09
C HIS A 530 14.25 -15.76 27.70
N GLN A 531 15.57 -15.83 27.47
CA GLN A 531 16.17 -16.17 26.17
C GLN A 531 17.40 -17.11 26.28
N ASP A 532 17.31 -18.31 25.71
CA ASP A 532 18.32 -19.39 25.79
C ASP A 532 19.47 -19.30 24.77
N ILE A 533 19.95 -18.07 24.55
CA ILE A 533 20.94 -17.74 23.51
C ILE A 533 22.23 -18.56 23.66
N ALA A 534 22.87 -18.53 24.84
CA ALA A 534 24.18 -19.16 25.01
C ALA A 534 24.11 -20.68 24.97
N PHE A 535 23.06 -21.28 25.54
CA PHE A 535 22.83 -22.71 25.45
C PHE A 535 22.71 -23.15 23.99
N HIS A 536 21.83 -22.51 23.21
CA HIS A 536 21.59 -22.89 21.82
C HIS A 536 22.82 -22.62 20.94
N MET A 537 23.49 -21.49 21.12
CA MET A 537 24.74 -21.18 20.41
C MET A 537 25.80 -22.25 20.66
N ARG A 538 25.99 -22.69 21.90
CA ARG A 538 26.98 -23.73 22.22
C ARG A 538 26.57 -25.11 21.74
N HIS A 539 25.31 -25.48 21.94
CA HIS A 539 24.79 -26.79 21.55
C HIS A 539 24.94 -27.03 20.05
N TYR A 540 24.56 -26.04 19.25
CA TYR A 540 24.57 -26.14 17.79
C TYR A 540 25.79 -25.50 17.12
N LYS A 541 26.68 -24.86 17.89
CA LYS A 541 27.86 -24.15 17.40
C LYS A 541 27.53 -23.10 16.33
N ARG A 542 26.44 -22.36 16.54
CA ARG A 542 25.97 -21.32 15.60
C ARG A 542 26.55 -19.95 15.92
N ASP A 543 26.65 -19.12 14.88
CA ASP A 543 26.94 -17.70 15.02
C ASP A 543 25.75 -16.93 15.61
N PHE A 544 26.02 -15.81 16.28
CA PHE A 544 24.97 -14.98 16.90
C PHE A 544 24.31 -14.02 15.89
N GLU A 545 25.07 -13.55 14.90
CA GLU A 545 24.58 -12.60 13.90
C GLU A 545 24.08 -13.31 12.63
N ASN A 546 24.85 -14.28 12.13
CA ASN A 546 24.62 -14.95 10.85
C ASN A 546 24.64 -16.49 10.99
N PRO A 547 23.61 -17.09 11.62
CA PRO A 547 23.56 -18.53 11.83
C PRO A 547 23.35 -19.29 10.51
N GLU A 548 24.06 -20.42 10.33
CA GLU A 548 23.87 -21.33 9.18
C GLU A 548 22.75 -22.36 9.41
N ILE A 549 22.14 -22.35 10.60
CA ILE A 549 21.08 -23.25 11.01
C ILE A 549 19.86 -22.46 11.50
N PRO A 550 18.65 -23.04 11.47
CA PRO A 550 17.48 -22.40 12.07
C PRO A 550 17.71 -22.11 13.55
N CYS A 551 17.43 -20.88 13.97
CA CYS A 551 17.30 -20.47 15.36
C CYS A 551 16.27 -19.35 15.48
N MET A 552 15.80 -19.11 16.70
CA MET A 552 14.77 -18.10 16.96
C MET A 552 15.39 -16.71 17.17
N ILE A 553 16.63 -16.65 17.65
CA ILE A 553 17.26 -15.42 18.11
C ILE A 553 18.58 -15.14 17.37
N THR A 554 18.67 -13.95 16.78
CA THR A 554 19.89 -13.39 16.19
C THR A 554 20.03 -11.91 16.57
N LEU A 555 21.25 -11.36 16.48
CA LEU A 555 21.45 -9.92 16.70
C LEU A 555 20.62 -9.04 15.72
N PRO A 556 20.55 -9.33 14.42
CA PRO A 556 19.67 -8.59 13.50
C PRO A 556 18.19 -8.73 13.87
N GLY A 557 17.74 -9.93 14.28
CA GLY A 557 16.37 -10.15 14.73
C GLY A 557 16.01 -9.32 15.96
N LEU A 558 16.89 -9.26 16.95
CA LEU A 558 16.70 -8.42 18.14
C LEU A 558 16.57 -6.94 17.77
N ARG A 559 17.38 -6.44 16.83
CA ARG A 559 17.27 -5.06 16.34
C ARG A 559 15.95 -4.82 15.60
N GLN A 560 15.56 -5.73 14.73
CA GLN A 560 14.32 -5.63 13.95
C GLN A 560 13.08 -5.64 14.86
N SER A 561 13.10 -6.44 15.92
CA SER A 561 12.01 -6.56 16.89
C SER A 561 11.83 -5.32 17.78
N GLY A 562 12.79 -4.39 17.80
CA GLY A 562 12.83 -3.28 18.75
C GLY A 562 13.16 -3.69 20.19
N THR A 563 13.59 -4.93 20.43
CA THR A 563 13.97 -5.42 21.76
C THR A 563 15.15 -4.63 22.33
N ARG A 564 14.97 -4.10 23.54
CA ARG A 564 15.92 -3.22 24.23
C ARG A 564 16.64 -3.90 25.39
N VAL A 565 15.98 -4.86 26.02
CA VAL A 565 16.59 -5.70 27.06
C VAL A 565 16.21 -7.15 26.82
N VAL A 566 17.18 -8.04 26.96
CA VAL A 566 16.95 -9.48 27.02
C VAL A 566 17.47 -10.04 28.33
N PHE A 567 16.73 -10.97 28.92
CA PHE A 567 17.23 -11.77 30.01
C PHE A 567 17.95 -12.96 29.40
N ASN A 568 19.26 -12.81 29.25
CA ASN A 568 20.11 -13.83 28.65
C ASN A 568 20.42 -14.91 29.69
N THR A 569 20.09 -16.16 29.39
CA THR A 569 20.08 -17.23 30.40
C THR A 569 21.40 -18.01 30.45
N VAL A 570 21.69 -18.55 31.64
CA VAL A 570 22.67 -19.61 31.85
C VAL A 570 21.91 -20.85 32.28
N PHE A 571 21.67 -21.74 31.31
CA PHE A 571 20.90 -22.97 31.50
C PHE A 571 21.79 -24.20 31.47
N ILE A 572 21.58 -25.15 32.38
CA ILE A 572 22.28 -26.44 32.36
C ILE A 572 21.32 -27.56 31.95
N HIS A 573 21.57 -28.16 30.80
CA HIS A 573 20.80 -29.32 30.36
C HIS A 573 21.01 -30.53 31.32
N PRO A 574 19.95 -31.29 31.66
CA PRO A 574 20.01 -32.41 32.62
C PRO A 574 21.15 -33.40 32.40
N LYS A 575 21.50 -33.68 31.14
CA LYS A 575 22.60 -34.59 30.75
C LYS A 575 23.99 -34.22 31.33
N HIS A 576 24.20 -32.96 31.71
CA HIS A 576 25.45 -32.49 32.29
C HIS A 576 25.41 -32.41 33.82
N LYS A 577 24.23 -32.58 34.44
CA LYS A 577 24.07 -32.45 35.89
C LYS A 577 24.42 -33.75 36.63
N PRO A 578 24.95 -33.68 37.87
CA PRO A 578 25.46 -32.48 38.53
C PRO A 578 26.93 -32.19 38.19
N ALA A 579 27.69 -33.17 37.68
CA ALA A 579 29.15 -33.10 37.60
C ALA A 579 29.70 -32.02 36.64
N GLY A 580 28.96 -31.70 35.58
CA GLY A 580 29.35 -30.70 34.58
C GLY A 580 28.74 -29.32 34.79
N SER A 581 27.90 -29.11 35.81
CA SER A 581 27.11 -27.87 35.97
C SER A 581 27.96 -26.60 36.01
N VAL A 582 29.07 -26.61 36.76
CA VAL A 582 29.98 -25.46 36.86
C VAL A 582 30.65 -25.18 35.52
N THR A 583 31.20 -26.22 34.88
CA THR A 583 31.90 -26.10 33.60
C THR A 583 31.00 -25.54 32.52
N GLU A 584 29.75 -26.02 32.44
CA GLU A 584 28.81 -25.57 31.42
C GLU A 584 28.25 -24.17 31.68
N ALA A 585 28.12 -23.77 32.95
CA ALA A 585 27.74 -22.40 33.31
C ALA A 585 28.85 -21.41 32.94
N MET A 586 30.10 -21.71 33.31
CA MET A 586 31.24 -20.84 33.00
C MET A 586 31.43 -20.71 31.50
N ALA A 587 31.30 -21.79 30.74
CA ALA A 587 31.43 -21.74 29.28
C ALA A 587 30.33 -20.89 28.60
N GLN A 588 29.13 -20.81 29.18
CA GLN A 588 28.08 -19.91 28.69
C GLN A 588 28.35 -18.45 29.07
N LEU A 589 28.84 -18.19 30.28
CA LEU A 589 29.26 -16.85 30.70
C LEU A 589 30.43 -16.34 29.85
N ASP A 590 31.41 -17.19 29.53
CA ASP A 590 32.52 -16.86 28.65
C ASP A 590 32.04 -16.54 27.22
N LEU A 591 30.99 -17.21 26.76
CA LEU A 591 30.35 -16.89 25.48
C LEU A 591 29.66 -15.52 25.51
N TYR A 592 28.99 -15.17 26.61
CA TYR A 592 28.42 -13.83 26.76
C TYR A 592 29.51 -12.75 26.82
N ASP A 593 30.61 -12.97 27.53
CA ASP A 593 31.76 -12.05 27.54
C ASP A 593 32.31 -11.83 26.12
N LYS A 594 32.36 -12.90 25.31
CA LYS A 594 32.69 -12.82 23.89
C LYS A 594 31.69 -11.97 23.11
N ILE A 595 30.38 -12.16 23.31
CA ILE A 595 29.33 -11.34 22.66
C ILE A 595 29.49 -9.86 23.04
N TYR A 596 29.73 -9.55 24.31
CA TYR A 596 29.91 -8.17 24.77
C TYR A 596 31.16 -7.51 24.17
N SER A 597 32.21 -8.29 23.95
CA SER A 597 33.44 -7.80 23.30
C SER A 597 33.25 -7.60 21.80
N GLU A 598 32.76 -8.61 21.09
CA GLU A 598 32.63 -8.60 19.62
C GLU A 598 31.56 -7.63 19.13
N TYR A 599 30.46 -7.51 19.87
CA TYR A 599 29.30 -6.67 19.52
C TYR A 599 29.16 -5.47 20.45
N SER A 600 30.26 -4.94 20.99
CA SER A 600 30.28 -3.83 21.96
C SER A 600 29.55 -2.56 21.50
N GLU A 601 29.44 -2.32 20.18
CA GLU A 601 28.65 -1.23 19.60
C GLU A 601 27.13 -1.47 19.61
N SER A 602 26.70 -2.69 19.94
CA SER A 602 25.33 -3.16 19.78
C SER A 602 24.74 -3.78 21.03
N VAL A 603 25.57 -4.38 21.88
CA VAL A 603 25.15 -5.13 23.06
C VAL A 603 26.03 -4.72 24.24
N PHE A 604 25.46 -4.69 25.43
CA PHE A 604 26.20 -4.52 26.68
C PHE A 604 25.52 -5.29 27.82
N GLN A 605 26.29 -5.62 28.86
CA GLN A 605 25.75 -6.27 30.06
C GLN A 605 25.16 -5.24 31.02
N ILE A 606 24.01 -5.52 31.60
CA ILE A 606 23.40 -4.73 32.68
C ILE A 606 23.85 -5.31 34.02
N ARG A 607 24.66 -4.56 34.76
CA ARG A 607 25.19 -4.95 36.08
C ARG A 607 24.72 -4.05 37.21
N ASN A 608 24.46 -2.78 36.94
CA ASN A 608 24.05 -1.82 37.95
C ASN A 608 23.04 -0.81 37.37
N LYS A 609 22.56 0.09 38.23
CA LYS A 609 21.58 1.11 37.83
C LYS A 609 22.10 2.05 36.73
N GLY A 610 23.40 2.37 36.72
CA GLY A 610 24.00 3.22 35.69
C GLY A 610 23.97 2.61 34.29
N ASP A 611 23.94 1.28 34.19
CA ASP A 611 23.76 0.60 32.90
C ASP A 611 22.36 0.79 32.32
N ILE A 612 21.35 1.06 33.15
CA ILE A 612 19.98 1.32 32.70
C ILE A 612 19.89 2.67 31.97
N ASP A 613 20.68 3.66 32.36
CA ASP A 613 20.68 4.98 31.69
C ASP A 613 21.20 4.87 30.25
N LYS A 614 22.09 3.92 29.96
CA LYS A 614 22.56 3.61 28.59
C LYS A 614 21.43 3.15 27.66
N LEU A 615 20.33 2.63 28.22
CA LEU A 615 19.14 2.25 27.44
C LEU A 615 18.39 3.47 26.90
N ARG A 616 18.51 4.64 27.54
CA ARG A 616 17.84 5.90 27.14
C ARG A 616 18.60 6.66 26.06
N GLU A 617 19.92 6.49 26.00
CA GLU A 617 20.81 7.31 25.15
C GLU A 617 21.25 6.61 23.86
N GLY A 618 21.02 5.30 23.71
CA GLY A 618 21.65 4.50 22.64
C GLY A 618 20.73 3.62 21.79
N ARG A 619 21.31 3.03 20.73
CA ARG A 619 20.76 1.93 19.91
C ARG A 619 21.17 0.53 20.42
N LYS A 620 21.82 0.45 21.59
CA LYS A 620 22.37 -0.80 22.15
C LYS A 620 21.31 -1.59 22.93
N ILE A 621 21.46 -2.91 22.92
CA ILE A 621 20.60 -3.88 23.61
C ILE A 621 21.28 -4.27 24.92
N GLY A 622 20.56 -4.16 26.04
CA GLY A 622 21.07 -4.54 27.35
C GLY A 622 20.80 -6.03 27.64
N PHE A 623 21.80 -6.74 28.14
CA PHE A 623 21.71 -8.14 28.52
C PHE A 623 21.68 -8.25 30.05
N PHE A 624 20.57 -8.74 30.59
CA PHE A 624 20.35 -8.93 32.01
C PHE A 624 20.49 -10.41 32.36
N THR A 625 21.64 -10.80 32.91
CA THR A 625 21.98 -12.24 32.98
C THR A 625 21.19 -12.97 34.08
N LEU A 626 20.44 -13.98 33.65
CA LEU A 626 19.62 -14.87 34.48
C LEU A 626 20.29 -16.26 34.57
N MET A 627 20.40 -16.84 35.76
CA MET A 627 20.78 -18.25 35.93
C MET A 627 19.52 -19.10 36.11
N GLU A 628 19.26 -20.02 35.18
CA GLU A 628 18.08 -20.89 35.19
C GLU A 628 18.41 -22.20 35.93
N GLY A 629 18.19 -22.19 37.24
CA GLY A 629 18.54 -23.28 38.14
C GLY A 629 19.91 -23.10 38.80
N ALA A 630 19.94 -23.25 40.12
CA ALA A 630 21.14 -23.03 40.94
C ALA A 630 22.18 -24.17 40.90
N ASP A 631 22.02 -25.16 40.02
CA ASP A 631 22.93 -26.32 39.93
C ASP A 631 24.43 -25.95 39.79
N PRO A 632 24.84 -24.84 39.14
CA PRO A 632 26.24 -24.41 39.09
C PRO A 632 26.79 -23.83 40.40
N VAL A 633 25.94 -23.44 41.34
CA VAL A 633 26.35 -22.86 42.61
C VAL A 633 26.62 -24.01 43.58
N LEU A 634 27.88 -24.38 43.80
CA LEU A 634 28.18 -25.55 44.64
C LEU A 634 27.87 -25.33 46.13
N ASN A 635 28.04 -24.10 46.61
CA ASN A 635 27.71 -23.64 47.96
C ASN A 635 27.13 -22.21 47.86
N PRO A 636 26.23 -21.80 48.78
CA PRO A 636 25.64 -20.45 48.77
C PRO A 636 26.65 -19.30 48.64
N GLU A 637 27.83 -19.42 49.24
CA GLU A 637 28.92 -18.43 49.19
C GLU A 637 29.54 -18.25 47.79
N HIS A 638 29.50 -19.27 46.93
CA HIS A 638 30.01 -19.17 45.55
C HIS A 638 29.11 -18.31 44.65
N LEU A 639 27.91 -17.94 45.10
CA LEU A 639 27.01 -17.06 44.34
C LEU A 639 27.65 -15.70 44.04
N LEU A 640 28.54 -15.21 44.92
CA LEU A 640 29.29 -13.98 44.72
C LEU A 640 30.14 -14.02 43.43
N GLU A 641 30.70 -15.17 43.07
CA GLU A 641 31.52 -15.31 41.86
C GLU A 641 30.68 -15.10 40.59
N TYR A 642 29.47 -15.66 40.57
CA TYR A 642 28.51 -15.49 39.49
C TYR A 642 27.94 -14.07 39.44
N GLN A 643 27.70 -13.46 40.60
CA GLN A 643 27.32 -12.05 40.70
C GLN A 643 28.39 -11.15 40.07
N LYS A 644 29.67 -11.39 40.34
CA LYS A 644 30.79 -10.62 39.75
C LYS A 644 30.92 -10.81 38.24
N ARG A 645 30.51 -11.97 37.72
CA ARG A 645 30.36 -12.23 36.27
C ARG A 645 29.10 -11.59 35.66
N GLY A 646 28.26 -10.97 36.48
CA GLY A 646 27.10 -10.17 36.06
C GLY A 646 25.76 -10.88 36.13
N VAL A 647 25.67 -12.03 36.81
CA VAL A 647 24.37 -12.65 37.13
C VAL A 647 23.58 -11.72 38.05
N ARG A 648 22.33 -11.42 37.68
CA ARG A 648 21.43 -10.50 38.39
C ARG A 648 20.04 -11.05 38.65
N ALA A 649 19.69 -12.18 38.05
CA ALA A 649 18.55 -12.98 38.46
C ALA A 649 18.95 -14.46 38.56
N LEU A 650 18.25 -15.21 39.41
CA LEU A 650 18.49 -16.63 39.58
C LEU A 650 17.18 -17.37 39.92
N GLY A 651 16.90 -18.44 39.19
CA GLY A 651 15.90 -19.45 39.54
C GLY A 651 16.55 -20.57 40.36
N LEU A 652 15.92 -20.99 41.46
CA LEU A 652 16.56 -21.96 42.38
C LEU A 652 16.66 -23.38 41.79
N SER A 653 15.71 -23.78 40.94
CA SER A 653 15.72 -25.08 40.27
C SER A 653 15.14 -24.98 38.86
N TRP A 654 15.42 -26.01 38.06
CA TRP A 654 14.75 -26.26 36.78
C TRP A 654 13.58 -27.24 37.00
N ASN A 655 13.25 -28.12 36.05
CA ASN A 655 12.20 -29.13 36.22
C ASN A 655 12.47 -30.15 37.34
N ASN A 656 13.75 -30.50 37.52
CA ASN A 656 14.19 -31.54 38.43
C ASN A 656 14.48 -30.98 39.83
N ARG A 657 14.84 -31.86 40.76
CA ARG A 657 15.36 -31.49 42.09
C ARG A 657 16.88 -31.29 42.03
N ASN A 658 17.38 -30.27 42.72
CA ASN A 658 18.80 -30.08 43.00
C ASN A 658 19.07 -29.99 44.52
N ILE A 659 20.25 -29.52 44.94
CA ILE A 659 20.61 -29.44 46.36
C ILE A 659 19.89 -28.32 47.12
N TYR A 660 19.28 -27.36 46.41
CA TYR A 660 18.64 -26.16 46.96
C TYR A 660 17.12 -26.25 46.97
N ALA A 661 16.53 -26.66 45.84
CA ALA A 661 15.09 -26.58 45.62
C ALA A 661 14.61 -27.68 44.65
N SER A 662 13.29 -27.71 44.45
CA SER A 662 12.62 -28.66 43.57
C SER A 662 11.79 -27.95 42.49
N GLY A 663 11.93 -28.44 41.26
CA GLY A 663 10.97 -28.19 40.19
C GLY A 663 9.74 -29.09 40.25
N PRO A 664 8.88 -29.08 39.22
CA PRO A 664 7.57 -29.73 39.25
C PRO A 664 7.65 -31.26 39.23
N GLU A 665 8.81 -31.85 38.92
CA GLU A 665 9.03 -33.31 38.98
C GLU A 665 9.17 -33.83 40.43
N SER A 666 9.27 -32.94 41.41
CA SER A 666 9.42 -33.26 42.84
C SER A 666 8.41 -32.46 43.65
N SER A 667 7.95 -33.00 44.79
CA SER A 667 7.09 -32.32 45.75
C SER A 667 7.83 -31.81 47.00
N GLU A 668 9.16 -31.97 47.06
CA GLU A 668 9.96 -31.49 48.19
C GLU A 668 10.08 -29.96 48.19
N GLY A 669 10.22 -29.37 49.38
CA GLY A 669 10.41 -27.92 49.55
C GLY A 669 11.87 -27.48 49.40
N LEU A 670 12.16 -26.26 49.85
CA LEU A 670 13.52 -25.75 49.96
C LEU A 670 14.33 -26.57 50.97
N SER A 671 15.58 -26.88 50.61
CA SER A 671 16.55 -27.39 51.57
C SER A 671 17.04 -26.24 52.48
N GLU A 672 17.72 -26.58 53.58
CA GLU A 672 18.38 -25.56 54.41
C GLU A 672 19.44 -24.77 53.62
N GLN A 673 20.13 -25.43 52.68
CA GLN A 673 21.02 -24.74 51.76
C GLN A 673 20.27 -23.82 50.80
N GLY A 674 19.07 -24.20 50.35
CA GLY A 674 18.21 -23.36 49.50
C GLY A 674 17.75 -22.09 50.21
N LYS A 675 17.39 -22.19 51.49
CA LYS A 675 17.08 -21.03 52.33
C LYS A 675 18.29 -20.12 52.50
N GLU A 676 19.47 -20.69 52.69
CA GLU A 676 20.72 -19.92 52.80
C GLU A 676 21.10 -19.25 51.48
N LEU A 677 20.90 -19.94 50.34
CA LEU A 677 21.11 -19.36 49.02
C LEU A 677 20.18 -18.16 48.77
N LEU A 678 18.92 -18.22 49.18
CA LEU A 678 18.01 -17.07 49.10
C LEU A 678 18.47 -15.88 49.94
N ARG A 679 18.99 -16.11 51.15
CA ARG A 679 19.58 -15.03 51.97
C ARG A 679 20.78 -14.39 51.28
N GLN A 680 21.64 -15.21 50.67
CA GLN A 680 22.77 -14.73 49.86
C GLN A 680 22.28 -13.95 48.65
N MET A 681 21.23 -14.39 47.95
CA MET A 681 20.62 -13.64 46.84
C MET A 681 20.12 -12.27 47.29
N ASN A 682 19.40 -12.20 48.43
CA ASN A 682 18.94 -10.93 49.00
C ASN A 682 20.13 -9.99 49.32
N ALA A 683 21.19 -10.52 49.94
CA ALA A 683 22.38 -9.75 50.29
C ALA A 683 23.15 -9.22 49.06
N LEU A 684 23.11 -9.96 47.95
CA LEU A 684 23.81 -9.63 46.71
C LEU A 684 22.95 -8.84 45.71
N GLY A 685 21.68 -8.59 46.02
CA GLY A 685 20.74 -7.92 45.10
C GLY A 685 20.37 -8.78 43.89
N ILE A 686 20.40 -10.12 43.99
CA ILE A 686 20.05 -11.03 42.90
C ILE A 686 18.55 -11.31 42.95
N THR A 687 17.87 -10.94 41.87
CA THR A 687 16.41 -11.11 41.73
C THR A 687 16.05 -12.59 41.73
N LEU A 688 15.06 -12.96 42.53
CA LEU A 688 14.50 -14.30 42.54
C LEU A 688 13.57 -14.50 41.33
N ASP A 689 13.86 -15.52 40.53
CA ASP A 689 12.95 -16.05 39.53
C ASP A 689 12.19 -17.27 40.09
N LEU A 690 10.87 -17.19 40.07
CA LEU A 690 9.94 -18.20 40.58
C LEU A 690 9.52 -19.22 39.52
N SER A 691 9.89 -19.00 38.26
CA SER A 691 9.64 -19.96 37.18
C SER A 691 10.24 -21.33 37.53
N HIS A 692 9.64 -22.41 37.03
CA HIS A 692 10.00 -23.82 37.31
C HIS A 692 9.70 -24.34 38.72
N LEU A 693 9.64 -23.52 39.76
CA LEU A 693 9.49 -24.05 41.12
C LEU A 693 8.19 -24.82 41.28
N ASN A 694 8.26 -25.92 42.03
CA ASN A 694 7.01 -26.55 42.50
C ASN A 694 6.28 -25.62 43.48
N GLU A 695 5.03 -25.97 43.78
CA GLU A 695 4.16 -25.16 44.62
C GLU A 695 4.75 -24.91 46.03
N ARG A 696 5.42 -25.89 46.62
CA ARG A 696 5.99 -25.75 47.97
C ARG A 696 7.20 -24.80 47.99
N CYS A 697 8.16 -25.01 47.09
CA CYS A 697 9.31 -24.13 46.93
C CYS A 697 8.87 -22.71 46.57
N PHE A 698 7.88 -22.55 45.70
CA PHE A 698 7.33 -21.25 45.35
C PHE A 698 6.93 -20.44 46.60
N TRP A 699 6.09 -21.01 47.46
CA TRP A 699 5.61 -20.32 48.66
C TRP A 699 6.72 -20.04 49.67
N GLU A 700 7.56 -21.05 49.94
CA GLU A 700 8.71 -20.88 50.85
C GLU A 700 9.70 -19.81 50.32
N SER A 701 9.88 -19.69 49.00
CA SER A 701 10.76 -18.69 48.38
C SER A 701 10.16 -17.28 48.41
N VAL A 702 8.85 -17.12 48.17
CA VAL A 702 8.16 -15.82 48.27
C VAL A 702 8.21 -15.27 49.69
N GLU A 703 8.10 -16.14 50.70
CA GLU A 703 8.20 -15.75 52.10
C GLU A 703 9.61 -15.27 52.50
N LEU A 704 10.65 -15.86 51.90
CA LEU A 704 12.05 -15.62 52.29
C LEU A 704 12.77 -14.52 51.49
N THR A 705 12.28 -14.15 50.31
CA THR A 705 12.93 -13.09 49.53
C THR A 705 12.58 -11.71 50.07
N ASP A 706 13.59 -10.82 50.14
CA ASP A 706 13.44 -9.40 50.51
C ASP A 706 13.31 -8.49 49.27
N LEU A 707 13.59 -9.04 48.08
CA LEU A 707 13.50 -8.35 46.80
C LEU A 707 12.11 -8.56 46.18
N ILE A 708 11.85 -7.85 45.08
CA ILE A 708 10.65 -8.09 44.29
C ILE A 708 10.89 -9.32 43.40
N PRO A 709 10.17 -10.43 43.59
CA PRO A 709 10.35 -11.62 42.77
C PRO A 709 9.70 -11.44 41.40
N VAL A 710 10.13 -12.25 40.43
CA VAL A 710 9.52 -12.34 39.11
C VAL A 710 9.22 -13.79 38.77
N ALA A 711 8.30 -14.03 37.85
CA ALA A 711 8.27 -15.26 37.07
C ALA A 711 8.69 -14.89 35.65
N THR A 712 9.94 -15.19 35.28
CA THR A 712 10.50 -14.77 33.99
C THR A 712 9.75 -15.32 32.80
N HIS A 713 9.23 -16.56 32.88
CA HIS A 713 8.48 -17.21 31.81
C HIS A 713 7.51 -18.26 32.39
N SER A 714 6.24 -17.90 32.57
CA SER A 714 5.19 -18.76 33.13
C SER A 714 3.81 -18.29 32.67
N ASN A 715 2.86 -19.22 32.57
CA ASN A 715 1.49 -18.94 32.13
C ASN A 715 0.45 -19.19 33.22
N SER A 716 -0.82 -18.87 32.95
CA SER A 716 -1.95 -19.14 33.84
C SER A 716 -2.40 -20.60 33.81
N ARG A 717 -2.46 -21.23 34.98
CA ARG A 717 -2.92 -22.61 35.14
C ARG A 717 -4.44 -22.75 35.00
N ALA A 718 -5.19 -21.65 35.15
CA ALA A 718 -6.64 -21.62 34.95
C ALA A 718 -7.01 -21.93 33.49
N LEU A 719 -6.20 -21.47 32.52
CA LEU A 719 -6.41 -21.72 31.09
C LEU A 719 -5.83 -23.08 30.69
N VAL A 720 -4.58 -23.35 31.06
CA VAL A 720 -3.90 -24.61 30.78
C VAL A 720 -3.37 -25.23 32.07
N ASP A 721 -4.02 -26.32 32.51
CA ASP A 721 -3.61 -27.07 33.70
C ASP A 721 -2.34 -27.86 33.43
N HIS A 722 -1.21 -27.17 33.54
CA HIS A 722 0.13 -27.73 33.40
C HIS A 722 0.95 -27.38 34.65
N PRO A 723 1.81 -28.29 35.18
CA PRO A 723 2.63 -28.01 36.37
C PRO A 723 3.61 -26.84 36.24
N ARG A 724 3.87 -26.36 35.01
CA ARG A 724 4.66 -25.14 34.76
C ARG A 724 3.88 -23.85 34.77
N ASN A 725 2.56 -23.94 34.76
CA ASN A 725 1.70 -22.78 34.84
C ASN A 725 1.36 -22.51 36.29
N LEU A 726 1.18 -21.23 36.63
CA LEU A 726 0.93 -20.76 37.97
C LEU A 726 -0.57 -20.71 38.25
N ARG A 727 -0.97 -21.13 39.45
CA ARG A 727 -2.34 -20.93 39.95
C ARG A 727 -2.59 -19.44 40.16
N ASP A 728 -3.84 -19.01 40.11
CA ASP A 728 -4.21 -17.61 40.36
C ASP A 728 -3.71 -17.08 41.71
N GLU A 729 -3.66 -17.93 42.74
CA GLU A 729 -3.10 -17.59 44.05
C GLU A 729 -1.60 -17.26 43.97
N GLN A 730 -0.84 -18.03 43.16
CA GLN A 730 0.58 -17.78 42.92
C GLN A 730 0.78 -16.50 42.09
N LEU A 731 -0.06 -16.27 41.07
CA LEU A 731 -0.06 -15.04 40.28
C LEU A 731 -0.29 -13.82 41.20
N ARG A 732 -1.29 -13.87 42.07
CA ARG A 732 -1.57 -12.81 43.06
C ARG A 732 -0.40 -12.57 44.00
N ALA A 733 0.22 -13.64 44.52
CA ALA A 733 1.36 -13.53 45.42
C ALA A 733 2.56 -12.81 44.78
N ILE A 734 2.79 -13.02 43.48
CA ILE A 734 3.80 -12.27 42.72
C ILE A 734 3.40 -10.80 42.62
N SER A 735 2.16 -10.51 42.19
CA SER A 735 1.72 -9.13 42.00
C SER A 735 1.64 -8.32 43.30
N GLU A 736 1.22 -8.94 44.41
CA GLU A 736 1.15 -8.29 45.73
C GLU A 736 2.53 -7.89 46.26
N ARG A 737 3.59 -8.60 45.83
CA ARG A 737 4.98 -8.25 46.09
C ARG A 737 5.54 -7.24 45.08
N GLY A 738 4.72 -6.75 44.16
CA GLY A 738 5.10 -5.82 43.11
C GLY A 738 5.72 -6.48 41.88
N GLY A 739 5.75 -7.82 41.81
CA GLY A 739 6.44 -8.59 40.78
C GLY A 739 5.77 -8.60 39.41
N VAL A 740 6.41 -9.25 38.44
CA VAL A 740 5.93 -9.36 37.05
C VAL A 740 5.99 -10.82 36.59
N ILE A 741 4.98 -11.25 35.84
CA ILE A 741 4.86 -12.55 35.21
C ILE A 741 5.09 -12.39 33.71
N GLY A 742 6.20 -12.92 33.20
CA GLY A 742 6.47 -13.02 31.77
C GLY A 742 5.70 -14.19 31.16
N VAL A 743 4.85 -13.93 30.16
CA VAL A 743 4.09 -14.97 29.47
C VAL A 743 5.02 -15.74 28.53
N VAL A 744 5.02 -17.06 28.66
CA VAL A 744 5.87 -18.00 27.90
C VAL A 744 5.17 -18.49 26.63
N PHE A 745 5.92 -18.54 25.52
CA PHE A 745 5.34 -18.82 24.20
C PHE A 745 5.42 -20.29 23.80
N TYR A 746 5.91 -21.16 24.68
CA TYR A 746 5.93 -22.59 24.44
C TYR A 746 4.50 -23.15 24.32
N GLY A 747 4.16 -23.72 23.16
CA GLY A 747 2.79 -24.04 22.78
C GLY A 747 2.06 -24.99 23.74
N LYS A 748 2.79 -25.93 24.36
CA LYS A 748 2.20 -26.85 25.36
C LYS A 748 1.77 -26.16 26.65
N PHE A 749 2.27 -24.96 26.92
CA PHE A 749 1.90 -24.16 28.09
C PHE A 749 0.83 -23.13 27.77
N LEU A 750 0.59 -22.83 26.48
CA LEU A 750 -0.41 -21.87 25.99
C LEU A 750 -1.75 -22.51 25.64
N ARG A 751 -1.75 -23.76 25.16
CA ARG A 751 -2.96 -24.39 24.60
C ARG A 751 -3.12 -25.85 25.02
N LYS A 752 -4.39 -26.28 25.12
CA LYS A 752 -4.78 -27.70 25.24
C LYS A 752 -5.15 -28.30 23.87
N GLY A 753 -4.78 -29.56 23.64
CA GLY A 753 -5.24 -30.35 22.48
C GLY A 753 -4.28 -30.35 21.29
N GLU A 754 -4.76 -30.85 20.14
CA GLU A 754 -4.01 -30.91 18.89
C GLU A 754 -4.03 -29.56 18.14
N GLY A 755 -2.92 -29.22 17.48
CA GLY A 755 -2.72 -27.97 16.73
C GLY A 755 -1.64 -27.05 17.32
N CYS A 756 -1.17 -26.10 16.52
CA CYS A 756 -0.22 -25.07 16.97
C CYS A 756 -0.93 -24.01 17.83
N ALA A 757 -0.22 -23.47 18.83
CA ALA A 757 -0.69 -22.28 19.52
C ALA A 757 -0.65 -21.06 18.58
N THR A 758 -1.42 -20.02 18.90
CA THR A 758 -1.61 -18.81 18.10
C THR A 758 -1.43 -17.54 18.93
N LEU A 759 -1.46 -16.37 18.30
CA LEU A 759 -1.47 -15.09 19.02
C LEU A 759 -2.68 -14.93 19.97
N GLU A 760 -3.83 -15.54 19.64
CA GLU A 760 -5.01 -15.54 20.51
C GLU A 760 -4.72 -16.27 21.83
N ASP A 761 -3.97 -17.38 21.78
CA ASP A 761 -3.65 -18.14 22.98
C ASP A 761 -2.71 -17.33 23.91
N ILE A 762 -1.72 -16.63 23.34
CA ILE A 762 -0.87 -15.68 24.10
C ILE A 762 -1.72 -14.58 24.73
N TYR A 763 -2.58 -13.95 23.93
CA TYR A 763 -3.49 -12.90 24.38
C TYR A 763 -4.38 -13.38 25.53
N ALA A 764 -4.96 -14.58 25.45
CA ALA A 764 -5.83 -15.12 26.49
C ALA A 764 -5.10 -15.23 27.83
N HIS A 765 -3.83 -15.66 27.81
CA HIS A 765 -3.00 -15.71 29.01
C HIS A 765 -2.68 -14.32 29.56
N ILE A 766 -2.31 -13.35 28.71
CA ILE A 766 -2.09 -11.96 29.11
C ILE A 766 -3.35 -11.37 29.74
N ASP A 767 -4.49 -11.51 29.07
CA ASP A 767 -5.79 -10.97 29.48
C ASP A 767 -6.25 -11.55 30.83
N HIS A 768 -6.11 -12.86 31.02
CA HIS A 768 -6.41 -13.51 32.30
C HIS A 768 -5.50 -13.01 33.42
N ILE A 769 -4.18 -12.89 33.19
CA ILE A 769 -3.24 -12.40 34.20
C ILE A 769 -3.55 -10.94 34.56
N ILE A 770 -3.89 -10.09 33.59
CA ILE A 770 -4.36 -8.72 33.86
C ILE A 770 -5.63 -8.74 34.71
N GLY A 771 -6.58 -9.63 34.43
CA GLY A 771 -7.79 -9.79 35.23
C GLY A 771 -7.54 -10.22 36.68
N VAL A 772 -6.49 -11.01 36.93
CA VAL A 772 -6.13 -11.52 38.27
C VAL A 772 -5.25 -10.54 39.04
N CYS A 773 -4.25 -9.95 38.39
CA CYS A 773 -3.15 -9.22 39.00
C CYS A 773 -3.15 -7.72 38.70
N GLY A 774 -3.80 -7.28 37.62
CA GLY A 774 -3.70 -5.92 37.09
C GLY A 774 -2.60 -5.76 36.04
N GLU A 775 -2.70 -4.68 35.26
CA GLU A 775 -1.84 -4.38 34.10
C GLU A 775 -0.35 -4.13 34.44
N ASP A 776 -0.01 -3.84 35.70
CA ASP A 776 1.36 -3.53 36.13
C ASP A 776 2.23 -4.78 36.42
N HIS A 777 1.67 -5.98 36.20
CA HIS A 777 2.21 -7.25 36.68
C HIS A 777 2.36 -8.34 35.61
N VAL A 778 2.13 -8.01 34.35
CA VAL A 778 2.30 -8.93 33.22
C VAL A 778 3.41 -8.41 32.29
N GLY A 779 4.13 -9.31 31.66
CA GLY A 779 5.15 -8.99 30.66
C GLY A 779 5.40 -10.11 29.67
N VAL A 780 6.47 -10.00 28.90
CA VAL A 780 6.89 -10.98 27.89
C VAL A 780 8.12 -11.75 28.38
N GLY A 781 8.08 -13.08 28.26
CA GLY A 781 9.25 -13.94 28.49
C GLY A 781 9.14 -15.16 27.59
N THR A 782 9.55 -15.01 26.32
CA THR A 782 9.11 -15.92 25.27
C THR A 782 9.64 -17.34 25.41
N ASP A 783 10.80 -17.54 26.05
CA ASP A 783 11.52 -18.82 26.14
C ASP A 783 12.12 -19.26 24.78
N MET A 784 12.41 -18.29 23.92
CA MET A 784 13.00 -18.55 22.60
C MET A 784 14.40 -19.19 22.72
N ASP A 785 14.71 -20.06 21.76
CA ASP A 785 15.86 -20.99 21.75
C ASP A 785 15.84 -22.07 22.86
N GLY A 786 14.85 -22.09 23.77
CA GLY A 786 14.70 -23.08 24.84
C GLY A 786 14.01 -24.39 24.43
N ALA A 787 13.33 -24.39 23.27
CA ALA A 787 12.69 -25.57 22.70
C ALA A 787 12.72 -25.56 21.16
N PRO A 788 12.28 -26.63 20.46
CA PRO A 788 12.23 -26.64 19.00
C PRO A 788 11.33 -25.54 18.42
N ILE A 789 11.73 -24.93 17.30
CA ILE A 789 11.02 -23.81 16.65
C ILE A 789 9.54 -24.09 16.33
N ASN A 790 9.22 -25.34 16.03
CA ASN A 790 7.85 -25.74 15.67
C ASN A 790 6.93 -25.89 16.89
N ASP A 791 7.47 -25.82 18.12
CA ASP A 791 6.66 -25.85 19.35
C ASP A 791 6.13 -24.45 19.73
N PHE A 792 6.47 -23.40 18.96
CA PHE A 792 6.02 -22.02 19.16
C PHE A 792 4.93 -21.65 18.15
N PRO A 793 4.08 -20.64 18.46
CA PRO A 793 3.09 -20.13 17.52
C PRO A 793 3.71 -19.76 16.18
N GLU A 794 3.02 -20.05 15.08
CA GLU A 794 3.55 -19.83 13.73
C GLU A 794 3.88 -18.36 13.48
N GLU A 795 3.13 -17.47 14.11
CA GLU A 795 3.30 -16.01 14.07
C GLU A 795 4.44 -15.50 14.96
N MET A 796 5.09 -16.38 15.76
CA MET A 796 6.06 -16.04 16.81
C MET A 796 7.23 -17.04 16.89
N ARG A 797 7.76 -17.48 15.75
CA ARG A 797 8.88 -18.43 15.67
C ARG A 797 10.24 -17.76 15.71
N HIS A 798 10.31 -16.47 15.38
CA HIS A 798 11.52 -15.68 15.40
C HIS A 798 11.34 -14.42 16.22
N ILE A 799 12.40 -13.99 16.92
CA ILE A 799 12.34 -12.78 17.75
C ILE A 799 11.97 -11.53 16.94
N SER A 800 12.31 -11.49 15.65
CA SER A 800 11.93 -10.43 14.70
C SER A 800 10.42 -10.28 14.51
N GLU A 801 9.63 -11.30 14.86
CA GLU A 801 8.17 -11.34 14.74
C GLU A 801 7.46 -10.86 16.01
N LEU A 802 8.20 -10.69 17.12
CA LEU A 802 7.66 -10.17 18.38
C LEU A 802 6.86 -8.86 18.25
N PRO A 803 7.16 -7.93 17.31
CA PRO A 803 6.32 -6.76 17.06
C PRO A 803 4.86 -7.08 16.73
N ALA A 804 4.51 -8.28 16.26
CA ALA A 804 3.11 -8.67 15.99
C ALA A 804 2.25 -8.73 17.27
N LEU A 805 2.83 -8.97 18.45
CA LEU A 805 2.09 -9.04 19.71
C LEU A 805 1.46 -7.70 20.11
N PRO A 806 2.21 -6.57 20.20
CA PRO A 806 1.59 -5.29 20.52
C PRO A 806 0.56 -4.85 19.47
N GLU A 807 0.72 -5.21 18.18
CA GLU A 807 -0.32 -4.97 17.16
C GLU A 807 -1.61 -5.70 17.52
N TYR A 808 -1.46 -6.97 17.90
CA TYR A 808 -2.57 -7.82 18.28
C TYR A 808 -3.30 -7.30 19.53
N LEU A 809 -2.54 -6.89 20.56
CA LEU A 809 -3.11 -6.33 21.80
C LEU A 809 -3.87 -5.02 21.54
N LEU A 810 -3.31 -4.12 20.71
CA LEU A 810 -4.00 -2.89 20.30
C LEU A 810 -5.28 -3.21 19.52
N GLY A 811 -5.24 -4.19 18.61
CA GLY A 811 -6.40 -4.66 17.86
C GLY A 811 -7.51 -5.25 18.73
N LYS A 812 -7.17 -5.81 19.90
CA LYS A 812 -8.12 -6.30 20.92
C LYS A 812 -8.70 -5.18 21.81
N GLY A 813 -8.26 -3.93 21.62
CA GLY A 813 -8.79 -2.76 22.33
C GLY A 813 -8.02 -2.37 23.58
N TYR A 814 -6.85 -2.96 23.86
CA TYR A 814 -5.99 -2.51 24.96
C TYR A 814 -5.44 -1.10 24.68
N PRO A 815 -5.50 -0.15 25.64
CA PRO A 815 -4.89 1.15 25.48
C PRO A 815 -3.37 1.02 25.27
N ARG A 816 -2.79 1.89 24.42
CA ARG A 816 -1.34 1.90 24.15
C ARG A 816 -0.49 1.90 25.42
N ALA A 817 -0.88 2.69 26.43
CA ALA A 817 -0.16 2.75 27.70
C ALA A 817 -0.09 1.38 28.42
N VAL A 818 -1.15 0.56 28.30
CA VAL A 818 -1.16 -0.81 28.84
C VAL A 818 -0.23 -1.72 28.04
N VAL A 819 -0.25 -1.58 26.71
CA VAL A 819 0.66 -2.34 25.83
C VAL A 819 2.12 -1.97 26.09
N GLU A 820 2.44 -0.70 26.34
CA GLU A 820 3.79 -0.25 26.73
C GLU A 820 4.26 -0.88 28.04
N LYS A 821 3.35 -0.98 29.04
CA LYS A 821 3.61 -1.70 30.29
C LYS A 821 3.96 -3.17 30.07
N ILE A 822 3.13 -3.88 29.32
CA ILE A 822 3.31 -5.31 28.99
C ILE A 822 4.61 -5.54 28.24
N MET A 823 4.87 -4.73 27.20
CA MET A 823 6.02 -4.95 26.33
C MET A 823 7.35 -4.68 27.03
N GLY A 824 7.42 -3.80 28.03
CA GLY A 824 8.68 -3.65 28.76
C GLY A 824 8.70 -2.75 29.99
N GLU A 825 7.78 -1.81 30.19
CA GLU A 825 7.88 -0.90 31.34
C GLU A 825 7.73 -1.63 32.68
N ASN A 826 6.92 -2.70 32.74
CA ASN A 826 6.74 -3.51 33.93
C ASN A 826 8.04 -4.19 34.36
N PHE A 827 8.73 -4.89 33.46
CA PHE A 827 10.02 -5.49 33.78
C PHE A 827 11.10 -4.44 34.05
N LEU A 828 11.10 -3.32 33.32
CA LEU A 828 12.06 -2.24 33.54
C LEU A 828 11.94 -1.65 34.95
N ARG A 829 10.71 -1.54 35.47
CA ARG A 829 10.45 -1.13 36.86
C ARG A 829 11.13 -2.09 37.84
N ILE A 830 10.98 -3.40 37.67
CA ILE A 830 11.57 -4.38 38.58
C ILE A 830 13.09 -4.35 38.54
N ILE A 831 13.67 -4.32 37.33
CA ILE A 831 15.13 -4.26 37.15
C ILE A 831 15.69 -3.04 37.88
N LYS A 832 15.07 -1.87 37.70
CA LYS A 832 15.50 -0.64 38.39
C LYS A 832 15.42 -0.77 39.90
N THR A 833 14.30 -1.25 40.43
CA THR A 833 14.07 -1.35 41.87
C THR A 833 15.00 -2.37 42.55
N ASN A 834 15.20 -3.55 41.95
CA ASN A 834 16.06 -4.57 42.55
C ASN A 834 17.55 -4.22 42.39
N LEU A 835 17.97 -3.57 41.30
CA LEU A 835 19.36 -3.13 41.13
C LEU A 835 19.77 -2.04 42.14
N GLU A 836 18.83 -1.28 42.72
CA GLU A 836 19.11 -0.35 43.83
C GLU A 836 19.55 -1.06 45.12
N LYS A 837 19.35 -2.37 45.21
CA LYS A 837 19.76 -3.20 46.35
C LYS A 837 21.09 -3.92 46.12
N VAL A 838 21.70 -3.77 44.94
CA VAL A 838 23.02 -4.32 44.66
C VAL A 838 24.07 -3.45 45.40
N PRO A 839 24.93 -4.03 46.25
CA PRO A 839 25.92 -3.25 47.00
C PRO A 839 26.94 -2.56 46.07
N ASP A 840 27.25 -1.29 46.35
CA ASP A 840 28.23 -0.49 45.58
C ASP A 840 29.68 -1.01 45.74
N ASP A 841 29.99 -1.69 46.86
CA ASP A 841 31.36 -2.05 47.27
C ASP A 841 31.84 -3.45 46.79
N ILE A 842 31.26 -4.01 45.72
CA ILE A 842 31.61 -5.36 45.23
C ILE A 842 32.38 -5.34 43.88
N GLU A 843 32.67 -4.16 43.31
CA GLU A 843 33.51 -4.01 42.10
C GLU A 843 34.95 -4.52 42.24
#